data_AF-A0A9E7IDG6-F1
#
_entry.id   AF-A0A9E7IDG6-F1
#
_cell.length_a   1.000
_cell.length_b   1.000
_cell.length_c   1.000
_cell.angle_alpha   90.00
_cell.angle_beta   90.00
_cell.angle_gamma   90.00
#
_symmetry.space_group_name_H-M   'P 1'
#
loop_
_entity.id
_entity.type
_entity.pdbx_description
1 polymer ?
#
loop_
_entity_poly.entity_id
_entity_poly.type
_entity_poly.pdbx_seq_one_letter_code
_entity_poly.pdbx_strand_id
1 'polypeptide(L)'
;MAVATLRSVLRCEILLPLFETCRLRDLLCFSSSVDAAAAVCGTASPDPHFMVEYLVNSCGFSPSEAAKFSKPLAHLRSTEKPDAVVNFMRSQGFDGAGIRKVISLRPIYLCCNVEKNLAPKFQFLRDLGLSESDIVDAILKNNAILRHDLHRSFVPKLEVWESLLGSRELVFKHLKKTGWFFFSSVEKTLHPNLKFLRDECGIPEERLSLVLRGRPQLMSQKPESLRALVARVEELGMPRQSRMFIWTLKVFHKVSKERFEAKVELMRSFGWSESEFSSAARKGPTFLAMSLDTVRRKMEFFINVVGYDPSLIASQSNLLQFSLQKRVIPRFRVTEMLKSKGLWTRQYKFAWILCLSDTKFMEKFVLPHKENVPELLDILGGAAAAAAALFCTTMAAAALRSVLRRNSLLPLFETRRLRDLVFFSSSVDPATAVGGTTSPDPHFMVEYLVNSCGFSPSEAAKFSKPIAHLRSTEIPDAVLNFMRSQGFDGAAIRKVISLKPNCLCYNVETNLAPKFQFLRNFGLSESDIVDAILVNYVILRLDVHRSFVPRLEMWERLLGSRELVRKHLKKTGWFFFSSVEKTLHPNLKFLRDECGIPEERLSLVLRGRPHFMSQKPESLRALVVRADELGMPRQSWRFVRILYVLHTVSKERFEAKVELMRSFGWSESEFSSAARKAPTFLAMSLDMVRRKMEFFINVVGYDPSFIASQPNLLLFSLRRRVIPRFRVTEMLKSKGLCTRQRKLAGILFLSDTKFMEKFVLLHKENVPELLDILRVAGTSYGGIPRELLWVLLLRALFCPTMAAATLRSVLRRKSLLPLFETCRLRDILFFSSSVDAAAAVGGTISPNPHFMVEYLVNSCGFSPSEAAKSSKPLAHLRSTEKPDAVLNFMRSQGFVGAGIRKLISFRPVYLCCNVENNLAPKFQFLRDLGLSESDIVDAILKNNGILRLNVRSIVPKLEMWESLLGSRELVLKHLKKTGRVENTLHPNLKFLRDECGIPEERVSLFLRSDPRFISRKPTSFRALVARADELGIPRQSRMFVWTLDVLHKVSKERFEAKIELMRSFGWSESEFSSAVGKAPTFLSMSLDMVRKKMEFFINVVGCTPSFIASQPNLLIFSLQKRVIPRFRVTEMLKLKGLWTRRCKFVWILCFSDTKFMEKKVEFFIYVVGYTPSLIADKSDLLLYSLQKRVIPRFRVTEMLKLKGLWTGQAKFSYILSITDTKFIEQFVLPHKENVPELLDILRAGFRNSA
;
A
#
# COMPACT_ATOMS: atom_id res chain seq x y z
N MET A 1 6.29 41.02 -32.99
CA MET A 1 7.68 40.51 -32.88
C MET A 1 7.80 39.70 -31.60
N ALA A 2 8.33 38.48 -31.66
CA ALA A 2 8.82 37.76 -30.49
C ALA A 2 10.35 37.69 -30.57
N VAL A 3 11.04 37.49 -29.43
CA VAL A 3 12.47 37.14 -29.35
C VAL A 3 13.44 38.18 -29.94
N ALA A 4 13.63 39.33 -29.26
CA ALA A 4 14.72 40.27 -29.61
C ALA A 4 15.36 41.06 -28.42
N THR A 5 14.72 41.14 -27.24
CA THR A 5 15.29 41.86 -26.07
C THR A 5 15.39 40.97 -24.83
N LEU A 6 15.87 39.74 -25.06
CA LEU A 6 16.27 38.79 -24.02
C LEU A 6 17.81 38.79 -23.96
N ARG A 7 18.39 38.68 -22.74
CA ARG A 7 19.81 38.37 -22.42
C ARG A 7 20.88 39.48 -22.35
N SER A 8 20.62 40.74 -22.74
CA SER A 8 21.57 41.84 -22.50
C SER A 8 20.80 43.07 -22.01
N VAL A 9 21.13 43.72 -20.89
CA VAL A 9 22.38 43.73 -20.11
C VAL A 9 22.13 43.23 -18.67
N LEU A 10 22.65 42.04 -18.36
CA LEU A 10 23.73 41.80 -17.38
C LEU A 10 23.80 42.82 -16.20
N ARG A 11 23.69 42.45 -14.91
CA ARG A 11 24.50 41.42 -14.23
C ARG A 11 23.97 41.11 -12.82
N CYS A 12 24.57 40.07 -12.23
CA CYS A 12 25.12 39.99 -10.87
C CYS A 12 25.23 41.32 -10.08
N GLU A 13 25.16 41.35 -8.74
CA GLU A 13 24.97 40.28 -7.76
C GLU A 13 24.52 40.80 -6.37
N ILE A 14 24.40 39.86 -5.42
CA ILE A 14 24.45 39.99 -3.95
C ILE A 14 25.01 41.34 -3.41
N LEU A 15 24.25 42.05 -2.55
CA LEU A 15 24.60 42.36 -1.15
C LEU A 15 23.68 43.43 -0.50
N LEU A 16 23.37 43.22 0.79
CA LEU A 16 23.11 44.29 1.76
C LEU A 16 24.48 44.94 2.09
N PRO A 17 24.59 46.27 2.28
CA PRO A 17 23.80 46.95 3.32
C PRO A 17 23.35 48.40 3.03
N LEU A 18 22.39 48.88 3.83
CA LEU A 18 22.44 50.19 4.50
C LEU A 18 21.47 50.18 5.71
N PHE A 19 22.01 49.93 6.90
CA PHE A 19 21.66 50.78 8.05
C PHE A 19 22.32 52.14 7.75
N GLU A 20 21.75 53.31 8.04
CA GLU A 20 21.15 53.75 9.31
C GLU A 20 20.15 54.92 9.04
N THR A 21 19.27 55.31 9.97
CA THR A 21 19.68 56.22 11.06
C THR A 21 18.71 56.24 12.25
N CYS A 22 19.32 56.40 13.43
CA CYS A 22 18.85 56.85 14.74
C CYS A 22 17.35 57.15 15.02
N ARG A 23 16.81 56.34 15.95
CA ARG A 23 16.17 56.73 17.23
C ARG A 23 15.72 58.20 17.40
N LEU A 24 14.44 58.42 17.75
CA LEU A 24 13.99 58.99 19.04
C LEU A 24 12.46 59.25 19.09
N ARG A 25 11.71 58.41 19.82
CA ARG A 25 10.53 58.76 20.65
C ARG A 25 9.97 57.53 21.37
N ASP A 26 10.59 57.22 22.50
CA ASP A 26 9.82 56.76 23.66
C ASP A 26 9.29 58.00 24.41
N LEU A 27 8.22 57.81 25.19
CA LEU A 27 7.50 58.83 25.99
C LEU A 27 6.65 59.86 25.21
N LEU A 28 5.55 60.29 25.86
CA LEU A 28 4.52 61.24 25.39
C LEU A 28 3.65 60.73 24.22
N CYS A 29 2.32 60.64 24.25
CA CYS A 29 1.30 61.18 25.18
C CYS A 29 0.14 60.19 25.47
N PHE A 30 -0.57 60.43 26.57
CA PHE A 30 -1.99 60.08 26.73
C PHE A 30 -2.87 61.26 26.28
N SER A 31 -4.19 61.04 26.21
CA SER A 31 -5.25 62.03 25.99
C SER A 31 -5.51 62.51 24.55
N SER A 32 -6.72 62.24 24.08
CA SER A 32 -7.63 63.32 23.68
C SER A 32 -9.09 62.90 23.95
N SER A 33 -9.83 63.73 24.69
CA SER A 33 -11.29 63.88 24.53
C SER A 33 -11.57 64.60 23.20
N VAL A 34 -12.79 64.84 22.71
CA VAL A 34 -14.16 64.89 23.26
C VAL A 34 -15.12 64.19 22.25
N ASP A 35 -16.45 64.14 22.31
CA ASP A 35 -17.49 64.94 22.99
C ASP A 35 -18.68 64.08 23.49
N ALA A 36 -19.64 64.70 24.19
CA ALA A 36 -20.74 64.02 24.89
C ALA A 36 -22.16 64.37 24.39
N ALA A 37 -23.13 63.50 24.69
CA ALA A 37 -24.57 63.78 24.61
C ALA A 37 -25.32 63.12 25.78
N ALA A 38 -26.29 63.84 26.36
CA ALA A 38 -26.79 63.67 27.72
C ALA A 38 -27.61 62.40 28.05
N ALA A 39 -27.47 61.95 29.30
CA ALA A 39 -28.54 61.38 30.14
C ALA A 39 -28.23 61.71 31.63
N VAL A 40 -29.23 61.67 32.53
CA VAL A 40 -29.20 62.37 33.84
C VAL A 40 -29.36 61.43 35.06
N CYS A 41 -28.87 61.89 36.22
CA CYS A 41 -29.01 61.38 37.61
C CYS A 41 -28.17 60.16 38.04
N GLY A 42 -27.60 60.25 39.26
CA GLY A 42 -26.92 59.14 39.96
C GLY A 42 -25.64 59.53 40.70
N THR A 43 -25.71 60.25 41.83
CA THR A 43 -24.53 60.64 42.62
C THR A 43 -24.13 59.58 43.64
N ALA A 44 -23.00 58.90 43.41
CA ALA A 44 -22.20 58.26 44.45
C ALA A 44 -20.74 58.12 43.97
N SER A 45 -19.76 58.56 44.77
CA SER A 45 -18.35 58.25 44.51
C SER A 45 -17.99 56.92 45.21
N PRO A 46 -17.66 55.85 44.48
CA PRO A 46 -17.36 54.58 45.12
C PRO A 46 -15.95 54.60 45.74
N ASP A 47 -15.92 54.51 47.07
CA ASP A 47 -14.73 54.28 47.90
C ASP A 47 -13.87 53.12 47.34
N PRO A 48 -12.51 53.16 47.37
CA PRO A 48 -11.66 52.03 46.97
C PRO A 48 -12.05 50.65 47.53
N HIS A 49 -12.85 50.58 48.61
CA HIS A 49 -13.53 49.37 49.08
C HIS A 49 -14.38 48.67 48.00
N PHE A 50 -15.04 49.41 47.09
CA PHE A 50 -15.96 48.86 46.07
C PHE A 50 -15.29 47.82 45.15
N MET A 51 -14.01 48.03 44.81
CA MET A 51 -13.27 47.13 43.93
C MET A 51 -12.75 45.90 44.68
N VAL A 52 -12.59 45.99 46.01
CA VAL A 52 -12.34 44.82 46.87
C VAL A 52 -13.60 43.98 46.94
N GLU A 53 -14.75 44.60 47.23
CA GLU A 53 -16.05 43.95 47.30
C GLU A 53 -16.46 43.30 45.96
N TYR A 54 -16.29 44.00 44.84
CA TYR A 54 -16.49 43.42 43.50
C TYR A 54 -15.62 42.18 43.24
N LEU A 55 -14.34 42.20 43.66
CA LEU A 55 -13.44 41.06 43.50
C LEU A 55 -13.81 39.87 44.41
N VAL A 56 -14.37 40.13 45.60
CA VAL A 56 -14.95 39.07 46.45
C VAL A 56 -16.24 38.53 45.81
N ASN A 57 -17.23 39.39 45.56
CA ASN A 57 -18.58 38.97 45.18
C ASN A 57 -18.68 38.49 43.72
N SER A 58 -18.17 39.24 42.75
CA SER A 58 -18.31 38.93 41.32
C SER A 58 -17.24 37.97 40.79
N CYS A 59 -16.06 37.92 41.43
CA CYS A 59 -14.93 37.06 41.02
C CYS A 59 -14.64 35.91 42.01
N GLY A 60 -15.15 35.94 43.24
CA GLY A 60 -14.99 34.86 44.23
C GLY A 60 -13.62 34.80 44.90
N PHE A 61 -12.91 35.91 45.04
CA PHE A 61 -11.65 35.98 45.78
C PHE A 61 -11.85 36.02 47.30
N SER A 62 -10.84 35.58 48.06
CA SER A 62 -10.81 35.90 49.50
C SER A 62 -10.61 37.42 49.72
N PRO A 63 -11.11 38.01 50.81
CA PRO A 63 -10.96 39.45 51.08
C PRO A 63 -9.49 39.93 51.05
N SER A 64 -8.56 39.13 51.57
CA SER A 64 -7.11 39.42 51.54
C SER A 64 -6.50 39.38 50.13
N GLU A 65 -6.99 38.51 49.25
CA GLU A 65 -6.59 38.51 47.83
C GLU A 65 -7.21 39.69 47.08
N ALA A 66 -8.49 39.97 47.31
CA ALA A 66 -9.20 41.09 46.72
C ALA A 66 -8.53 42.43 47.06
N ALA A 67 -8.16 42.66 48.33
CA ALA A 67 -7.42 43.84 48.76
C ALA A 67 -5.99 43.96 48.18
N LYS A 68 -5.43 42.86 47.67
CA LYS A 68 -4.15 42.84 46.93
C LYS A 68 -4.36 43.10 45.44
N PHE A 69 -5.43 42.55 44.85
CA PHE A 69 -5.74 42.64 43.42
C PHE A 69 -6.54 43.89 43.02
N SER A 70 -7.13 44.62 43.98
CA SER A 70 -7.80 45.90 43.73
C SER A 70 -6.82 47.06 43.48
N LYS A 71 -5.60 47.02 44.03
CA LYS A 71 -4.63 48.13 43.97
C LYS A 71 -4.28 48.57 42.53
N PRO A 72 -4.04 47.68 41.55
CA PRO A 72 -3.85 48.08 40.14
C PRO A 72 -5.11 48.62 39.45
N LEU A 73 -6.28 48.47 40.07
CA LEU A 73 -7.60 48.83 39.55
C LEU A 73 -8.19 50.08 40.21
N ALA A 74 -7.49 50.71 41.16
CA ALA A 74 -7.95 51.89 41.91
C ALA A 74 -8.21 53.17 41.06
N HIS A 75 -7.92 53.12 39.75
CA HIS A 75 -8.29 54.15 38.78
C HIS A 75 -9.71 53.97 38.20
N LEU A 76 -10.36 52.83 38.42
CA LEU A 76 -11.74 52.58 38.00
C LEU A 76 -12.74 53.29 38.94
N ARG A 77 -13.92 53.62 38.39
CA ARG A 77 -15.03 54.30 39.09
C ARG A 77 -16.41 53.66 38.83
N SER A 78 -16.44 52.57 38.06
CA SER A 78 -17.63 51.80 37.69
C SER A 78 -17.18 50.35 37.42
N THR A 79 -18.08 49.38 37.60
CA THR A 79 -17.83 47.97 37.33
C THR A 79 -18.07 47.58 35.87
N GLU A 80 -18.71 48.42 35.04
CA GLU A 80 -19.06 48.13 33.64
C GLU A 80 -17.97 47.43 32.82
N LYS A 81 -16.74 47.92 32.89
CA LYS A 81 -15.59 47.38 32.13
C LYS A 81 -15.16 46.01 32.70
N PRO A 82 -14.90 45.87 34.01
CA PRO A 82 -14.78 44.57 34.66
C PRO A 82 -15.90 43.58 34.34
N ASP A 83 -17.17 44.00 34.40
CA ASP A 83 -18.34 43.15 34.14
C ASP A 83 -18.41 42.72 32.67
N ALA A 84 -18.17 43.63 31.72
CA ALA A 84 -18.08 43.29 30.31
C ALA A 84 -16.97 42.25 30.04
N VAL A 85 -15.81 42.39 30.69
CA VAL A 85 -14.72 41.41 30.57
C VAL A 85 -15.07 40.07 31.23
N VAL A 86 -15.66 40.07 32.42
CA VAL A 86 -16.03 38.85 33.16
C VAL A 86 -17.16 38.11 32.44
N ASN A 87 -18.20 38.82 31.99
CA ASN A 87 -19.32 38.23 31.25
C ASN A 87 -18.89 37.76 29.85
N PHE A 88 -17.96 38.45 29.19
CA PHE A 88 -17.29 37.92 28.01
C PHE A 88 -16.55 36.61 28.34
N MET A 89 -15.69 36.56 29.36
CA MET A 89 -14.99 35.32 29.73
C MET A 89 -15.93 34.17 30.08
N ARG A 90 -17.06 34.44 30.78
CA ARG A 90 -18.13 33.46 31.03
C ARG A 90 -18.74 32.95 29.71
N SER A 91 -19.05 33.84 28.76
CA SER A 91 -19.59 33.46 27.44
C SER A 91 -18.63 32.62 26.60
N GLN A 92 -17.31 32.82 26.74
CA GLN A 92 -16.28 32.00 26.10
C GLN A 92 -15.94 30.72 26.91
N GLY A 93 -16.76 30.37 27.91
CA GLY A 93 -16.66 29.10 28.64
C GLY A 93 -15.63 29.05 29.77
N PHE A 94 -15.16 30.18 30.31
CA PHE A 94 -14.37 30.17 31.55
C PHE A 94 -15.25 29.94 32.77
N ASP A 95 -14.81 29.05 33.66
CA ASP A 95 -15.38 28.88 34.99
C ASP A 95 -14.81 29.92 35.99
N GLY A 96 -15.42 30.03 37.17
CA GLY A 96 -14.97 30.97 38.20
C GLY A 96 -13.51 30.75 38.64
N ALA A 97 -13.03 29.50 38.65
CA ALA A 97 -11.63 29.20 38.96
C ALA A 97 -10.67 29.67 37.86
N GLY A 98 -11.04 29.50 36.59
CA GLY A 98 -10.31 30.03 35.43
C GLY A 98 -10.27 31.56 35.41
N ILE A 99 -11.40 32.23 35.67
CA ILE A 99 -11.50 33.70 35.75
C ILE A 99 -10.59 34.22 36.87
N ARG A 100 -10.67 33.66 38.09
CA ARG A 100 -9.75 34.00 39.18
C ARG A 100 -8.29 33.83 38.76
N LYS A 101 -7.94 32.68 38.19
CA LYS A 101 -6.55 32.41 37.77
C LYS A 101 -6.02 33.44 36.77
N VAL A 102 -6.84 33.96 35.86
CA VAL A 102 -6.45 35.04 34.93
C VAL A 102 -6.24 36.36 35.67
N ILE A 103 -7.16 36.74 36.57
CA ILE A 103 -7.10 37.99 37.33
C ILE A 103 -5.92 38.00 38.32
N SER A 104 -5.67 36.90 39.03
CA SER A 104 -4.54 36.76 39.97
C SER A 104 -3.18 36.94 39.32
N LEU A 105 -3.07 36.65 38.02
CA LEU A 105 -1.83 36.85 37.25
C LEU A 105 -1.61 38.33 36.92
N ARG A 106 -2.66 39.04 36.49
CA ARG A 106 -2.68 40.51 36.30
C ARG A 106 -4.12 41.04 36.41
N PRO A 107 -4.49 41.78 37.48
CA PRO A 107 -5.85 42.29 37.63
C PRO A 107 -6.28 43.25 36.51
N ILE A 108 -5.32 43.98 35.93
CA ILE A 108 -5.50 44.95 34.83
C ILE A 108 -6.18 44.36 33.57
N TYR A 109 -6.28 43.03 33.44
CA TYR A 109 -7.07 42.42 32.36
C TYR A 109 -8.57 42.77 32.44
N LEU A 110 -9.10 43.13 33.62
CA LEU A 110 -10.45 43.67 33.78
C LEU A 110 -10.64 45.05 33.13
N CYS A 111 -9.57 45.75 32.75
CA CYS A 111 -9.62 47.01 32.01
C CYS A 111 -9.52 46.82 30.47
N CYS A 112 -9.43 45.59 29.97
CA CYS A 112 -9.32 45.34 28.53
C CYS A 112 -10.65 45.62 27.80
N ASN A 113 -10.63 46.43 26.74
CA ASN A 113 -11.77 46.55 25.84
C ASN A 113 -12.05 45.21 25.15
N VAL A 114 -13.28 44.71 25.25
CA VAL A 114 -13.67 43.40 24.70
C VAL A 114 -13.53 43.39 23.17
N GLU A 115 -14.26 44.25 22.48
CA GLU A 115 -14.34 44.28 21.00
C GLU A 115 -13.01 44.56 20.31
N LYS A 116 -12.17 45.45 20.86
CA LYS A 116 -10.91 45.88 20.23
C LYS A 116 -9.69 45.07 20.65
N ASN A 117 -9.79 44.14 21.61
CA ASN A 117 -8.62 43.41 22.13
C ASN A 117 -8.90 41.93 22.45
N LEU A 118 -9.97 41.61 23.19
CA LEU A 118 -10.28 40.24 23.58
C LEU A 118 -10.98 39.47 22.47
N ALA A 119 -12.13 39.96 21.98
CA ALA A 119 -12.92 39.30 20.94
C ALA A 119 -12.10 38.96 19.67
N PRO A 120 -11.22 39.83 19.12
CA PRO A 120 -10.40 39.50 17.96
C PRO A 120 -9.40 38.37 18.22
N LYS A 121 -8.85 38.26 19.44
CA LYS A 121 -7.93 37.17 19.81
C LYS A 121 -8.66 35.84 19.95
N PHE A 122 -9.86 35.84 20.54
CA PHE A 122 -10.70 34.64 20.65
C PHE A 122 -11.20 34.19 19.27
N GLN A 123 -11.65 35.13 18.43
CA GLN A 123 -12.08 34.83 17.07
C GLN A 123 -10.93 34.29 16.21
N PHE A 124 -9.75 34.92 16.23
CA PHE A 124 -8.58 34.38 15.55
C PHE A 124 -8.21 32.97 16.02
N LEU A 125 -8.41 32.63 17.31
CA LEU A 125 -8.20 31.26 17.81
C LEU A 125 -9.29 30.27 17.35
N ARG A 126 -10.55 30.71 17.20
CA ARG A 126 -11.62 29.94 16.52
C ARG A 126 -11.30 29.69 15.05
N ASP A 127 -10.94 30.74 14.30
CA ASP A 127 -10.61 30.68 12.87
C ASP A 127 -9.40 29.78 12.60
N LEU A 128 -8.48 29.70 13.57
CA LEU A 128 -7.35 28.78 13.59
C LEU A 128 -7.75 27.30 13.81
N GLY A 129 -8.98 27.00 14.24
CA GLY A 129 -9.52 25.65 14.41
C GLY A 129 -9.40 25.09 15.84
N LEU A 130 -9.48 25.94 16.87
CA LEU A 130 -9.58 25.53 18.28
C LEU A 130 -11.06 25.55 18.73
N SER A 131 -11.47 24.59 19.56
CA SER A 131 -12.77 24.66 20.23
C SER A 131 -12.73 25.65 21.40
N GLU A 132 -13.88 26.18 21.84
CA GLU A 132 -13.93 27.09 23.01
C GLU A 132 -13.21 26.51 24.24
N SER A 133 -13.47 25.24 24.56
CA SER A 133 -12.77 24.54 25.65
C SER A 133 -11.24 24.50 25.49
N ASP A 134 -10.75 24.42 24.26
CA ASP A 134 -9.32 24.45 23.95
C ASP A 134 -8.72 25.86 24.02
N ILE A 135 -9.53 26.91 23.75
CA ILE A 135 -9.13 28.32 23.82
C ILE A 135 -8.96 28.70 25.28
N VAL A 136 -9.94 28.38 26.13
CA VAL A 136 -9.85 28.49 27.60
C VAL A 136 -8.61 27.76 28.11
N ASP A 137 -8.45 26.48 27.75
CA ASP A 137 -7.34 25.64 28.21
C ASP A 137 -5.96 26.11 27.71
N ALA A 138 -5.88 26.72 26.52
CA ALA A 138 -4.69 27.36 26.01
C ALA A 138 -4.33 28.65 26.79
N ILE A 139 -5.31 29.50 27.08
CA ILE A 139 -5.13 30.78 27.79
C ILE A 139 -4.77 30.55 29.27
N LEU A 140 -5.43 29.60 29.94
CA LEU A 140 -5.10 29.22 31.33
C LEU A 140 -3.71 28.58 31.50
N LYS A 141 -3.04 28.25 30.39
CA LYS A 141 -1.65 27.74 30.34
C LYS A 141 -0.66 28.74 29.74
N ASN A 142 -1.12 29.65 28.88
CA ASN A 142 -0.33 30.67 28.19
C ASN A 142 -1.00 32.05 28.36
N ASN A 143 -1.06 32.56 29.60
CA ASN A 143 -1.62 33.88 29.93
C ASN A 143 -1.08 35.04 29.07
N ALA A 144 0.15 34.91 28.55
CA ALA A 144 0.78 35.81 27.60
C ALA A 144 -0.03 36.04 26.30
N ILE A 145 -0.96 35.15 25.93
CA ILE A 145 -1.94 35.36 24.84
C ILE A 145 -2.71 36.67 25.05
N LEU A 146 -3.21 36.91 26.26
CA LEU A 146 -3.98 38.11 26.58
C LEU A 146 -3.10 39.36 26.56
N ARG A 147 -1.83 39.25 26.98
CA ARG A 147 -0.86 40.37 27.01
C ARG A 147 -0.37 40.81 25.62
N HIS A 148 -0.04 39.86 24.75
CA HIS A 148 0.63 40.17 23.47
C HIS A 148 -0.34 40.82 22.47
N ASP A 149 0.17 41.70 21.61
CA ASP A 149 -0.58 42.19 20.47
C ASP A 149 -0.81 41.08 19.42
N LEU A 150 -1.98 41.10 18.78
CA LEU A 150 -2.40 40.06 17.83
C LEU A 150 -1.47 40.00 16.61
N HIS A 151 -1.33 41.10 15.88
CA HIS A 151 -0.61 41.11 14.60
C HIS A 151 0.90 41.31 14.76
N ARG A 152 1.34 42.17 15.70
CA ARG A 152 2.77 42.47 15.93
C ARG A 152 3.51 41.40 16.73
N SER A 153 2.82 40.49 17.43
CA SER A 153 3.51 39.55 18.32
C SER A 153 2.89 38.17 18.49
N PHE A 154 1.58 38.00 18.28
CA PHE A 154 0.93 36.70 18.41
C PHE A 154 1.04 35.88 17.12
N VAL A 155 0.62 36.45 15.99
CA VAL A 155 0.69 35.81 14.66
C VAL A 155 2.13 35.41 14.29
N PRO A 156 3.16 36.28 14.34
CA PRO A 156 4.52 35.92 13.91
C PRO A 156 5.14 34.79 14.74
N LYS A 157 4.80 34.71 16.04
CA LYS A 157 5.24 33.59 16.90
C LYS A 157 4.60 32.27 16.46
N LEU A 158 3.29 32.27 16.16
CA LEU A 158 2.59 31.07 15.72
C LEU A 158 3.09 30.60 14.34
N GLU A 159 3.36 31.50 13.41
CA GLU A 159 3.89 31.20 12.08
C GLU A 159 5.29 30.57 12.15
N VAL A 160 6.20 31.17 12.92
CA VAL A 160 7.55 30.62 13.14
C VAL A 160 7.47 29.23 13.78
N TRP A 161 6.58 29.02 14.77
CA TRP A 161 6.37 27.69 15.34
C TRP A 161 5.70 26.70 14.39
N GLU A 162 4.79 27.15 13.51
CA GLU A 162 4.16 26.31 12.50
C GLU A 162 5.17 25.81 11.47
N SER A 163 6.12 26.65 11.04
CA SER A 163 7.26 26.22 10.21
C SER A 163 8.14 25.21 10.94
N LEU A 164 8.63 25.56 12.14
CA LEU A 164 9.59 24.74 12.92
C LEU A 164 9.05 23.37 13.32
N LEU A 165 7.74 23.26 13.59
CA LEU A 165 7.07 21.99 13.90
C LEU A 165 6.57 21.28 12.62
N GLY A 166 6.38 22.04 11.54
CA GLY A 166 5.89 21.59 10.24
C GLY A 166 4.42 21.13 10.24
N SER A 167 3.60 21.64 11.17
CA SER A 167 2.17 21.31 11.30
C SER A 167 1.46 22.13 12.38
N ARG A 168 0.36 22.81 12.02
CA ARG A 168 -0.57 23.49 12.94
C ARG A 168 -1.11 22.60 14.07
N GLU A 169 -1.45 21.33 13.79
CA GLU A 169 -1.81 20.33 14.83
C GLU A 169 -0.79 20.26 15.98
N LEU A 170 0.50 20.40 15.66
CA LEU A 170 1.60 20.24 16.61
C LEU A 170 1.89 21.54 17.36
N VAL A 171 1.65 22.70 16.74
CA VAL A 171 1.58 24.00 17.42
C VAL A 171 0.54 23.93 18.54
N PHE A 172 -0.71 23.60 18.19
CA PHE A 172 -1.81 23.53 19.16
C PHE A 172 -1.59 22.45 20.23
N LYS A 173 -1.01 21.30 19.87
CA LYS A 173 -0.66 20.25 20.83
C LYS A 173 0.34 20.73 21.90
N HIS A 174 1.27 21.62 21.57
CA HIS A 174 2.22 22.19 22.55
C HIS A 174 1.61 23.38 23.29
N LEU A 175 0.84 24.23 22.60
CA LEU A 175 0.05 25.32 23.18
C LEU A 175 -0.85 24.84 24.34
N LYS A 176 -1.70 23.84 24.10
CA LYS A 176 -2.61 23.22 25.09
C LYS A 176 -1.88 22.44 26.21
N LYS A 177 -0.56 22.26 26.14
CA LYS A 177 0.21 21.43 27.08
C LYS A 177 1.28 22.17 27.87
N THR A 178 1.71 23.35 27.41
CA THR A 178 2.91 24.00 27.93
C THR A 178 2.86 25.52 27.75
N GLY A 179 3.29 26.27 28.77
CA GLY A 179 3.13 27.73 28.82
C GLY A 179 4.26 28.58 28.22
N TRP A 180 5.40 27.99 27.85
CA TRP A 180 6.62 28.72 27.42
C TRP A 180 6.50 29.31 25.99
N PHE A 181 5.41 29.06 25.27
CA PHE A 181 5.31 29.22 23.81
C PHE A 181 5.50 30.67 23.32
N PHE A 182 5.12 31.65 24.16
CA PHE A 182 5.22 33.09 23.86
C PHE A 182 6.20 33.86 24.75
N PHE A 183 7.08 33.15 25.45
CA PHE A 183 8.10 33.75 26.33
C PHE A 183 9.40 34.09 25.59
N SER A 184 9.76 33.36 24.54
CA SER A 184 10.91 33.71 23.66
C SER A 184 10.55 34.77 22.62
N SER A 185 11.52 35.63 22.28
CA SER A 185 11.39 36.60 21.19
C SER A 185 11.61 35.94 19.82
N VAL A 186 10.90 36.41 18.80
CA VAL A 186 11.08 35.96 17.42
C VAL A 186 12.43 36.46 16.89
N GLU A 187 12.62 37.78 16.88
CA GLU A 187 13.83 38.46 16.43
C GLU A 187 15.06 38.15 17.29
N LYS A 188 14.93 38.21 18.62
CA LYS A 188 16.07 38.13 19.55
C LYS A 188 16.39 36.71 20.03
N THR A 189 15.67 35.69 19.57
CA THR A 189 15.88 34.30 20.04
C THR A 189 15.59 33.26 18.97
N LEU A 190 14.35 33.18 18.46
CA LEU A 190 13.96 32.09 17.55
C LEU A 190 14.67 32.17 16.20
N HIS A 191 14.76 33.35 15.59
CA HIS A 191 15.49 33.54 14.32
C HIS A 191 17.01 33.37 14.46
N PRO A 192 17.71 33.98 15.44
CA PRO A 192 19.14 33.73 15.67
C PRO A 192 19.46 32.25 15.90
N ASN A 193 18.66 31.54 16.69
CA ASN A 193 18.85 30.12 16.94
C ASN A 193 18.58 29.26 15.70
N LEU A 194 17.60 29.63 14.87
CA LEU A 194 17.34 28.95 13.61
C LEU A 194 18.46 29.20 12.59
N LYS A 195 18.94 30.45 12.46
CA LYS A 195 20.08 30.82 11.62
C LYS A 195 21.33 30.05 12.04
N PHE A 196 21.66 30.04 13.33
CA PHE A 196 22.79 29.30 13.89
C PHE A 196 22.70 27.80 13.59
N LEU A 197 21.58 27.14 13.87
CA LEU A 197 21.48 25.69 13.67
C LEU A 197 21.37 25.28 12.19
N ARG A 198 20.79 26.11 11.33
CA ARG A 198 20.62 25.80 9.90
C ARG A 198 21.86 26.18 9.08
N ASP A 199 22.37 27.39 9.27
CA ASP A 199 23.35 28.01 8.39
C ASP A 199 24.79 27.81 8.92
N GLU A 200 25.04 28.18 10.19
CA GLU A 200 26.37 27.98 10.82
C GLU A 200 26.64 26.49 11.15
N CYS A 201 25.62 25.74 11.59
CA CYS A 201 25.77 24.32 11.93
C CYS A 201 25.42 23.34 10.79
N GLY A 202 24.90 23.82 9.67
CA GLY A 202 24.55 22.98 8.51
C GLY A 202 23.50 21.89 8.81
N ILE A 203 22.58 22.10 9.76
CA ILE A 203 21.56 21.11 10.13
C ILE A 203 20.28 21.38 9.31
N PRO A 204 19.86 20.48 8.40
CA PRO A 204 18.61 20.64 7.65
C PRO A 204 17.39 20.82 8.56
N GLU A 205 16.49 21.72 8.18
CA GLU A 205 15.26 22.03 8.93
C GLU A 205 14.39 20.78 9.15
N GLU A 206 14.42 19.82 8.21
CA GLU A 206 13.76 18.52 8.38
C GLU A 206 14.41 17.58 9.42
N ARG A 207 15.65 17.83 9.85
CA ARG A 207 16.32 17.16 10.99
C ARG A 207 16.02 17.88 12.29
N LEU A 208 15.97 19.22 12.27
CA LEU A 208 15.56 20.04 13.42
C LEU A 208 14.12 19.71 13.82
N SER A 209 13.16 19.87 12.91
CA SER A 209 11.73 19.64 13.15
C SER A 209 11.42 18.26 13.75
N LEU A 210 12.08 17.18 13.32
CA LEU A 210 11.92 15.84 13.93
C LEU A 210 12.20 15.81 15.44
N VAL A 211 13.13 16.62 15.93
CA VAL A 211 13.43 16.78 17.35
C VAL A 211 12.51 17.81 18.01
N LEU A 212 12.31 18.97 17.38
CA LEU A 212 11.47 20.06 17.89
C LEU A 212 10.02 19.61 18.12
N ARG A 213 9.46 18.74 17.27
CA ARG A 213 8.14 18.11 17.48
C ARG A 213 7.97 17.45 18.85
N GLY A 214 9.06 17.01 19.49
CA GLY A 214 9.06 16.45 20.85
C GLY A 214 9.71 17.33 21.93
N ARG A 215 10.54 18.32 21.56
CA ARG A 215 11.19 19.29 22.46
C ARG A 215 11.46 20.61 21.72
N PRO A 216 10.47 21.50 21.53
CA PRO A 216 10.70 22.74 20.80
C PRO A 216 11.37 23.83 21.67
N GLN A 217 11.44 23.63 22.99
CA GLN A 217 12.15 24.50 23.95
C GLN A 217 13.64 24.69 23.62
N LEU A 218 14.22 23.82 22.78
CA LEU A 218 15.59 23.96 22.28
C LEU A 218 15.79 25.26 21.47
N MET A 219 14.76 25.74 20.75
CA MET A 219 14.83 27.02 20.02
C MET A 219 14.62 28.23 20.92
N SER A 220 14.06 28.05 22.12
CA SER A 220 13.83 29.13 23.10
C SER A 220 14.98 29.30 24.11
N GLN A 221 16.14 28.68 23.87
CA GLN A 221 17.35 28.92 24.66
C GLN A 221 17.96 30.29 24.30
N LYS A 222 18.77 30.88 25.18
CA LYS A 222 19.65 32.01 24.79
C LYS A 222 20.63 31.54 23.70
N PRO A 223 20.96 32.34 22.67
CA PRO A 223 21.83 31.91 21.58
C PRO A 223 23.21 31.42 22.02
N GLU A 224 23.75 32.01 23.09
CA GLU A 224 25.03 31.67 23.70
C GLU A 224 24.96 30.28 24.35
N SER A 225 23.86 30.00 25.06
CA SER A 225 23.59 28.68 25.64
C SER A 225 23.37 27.61 24.59
N LEU A 226 22.79 27.95 23.43
CA LEU A 226 22.63 27.02 22.31
C LEU A 226 23.95 26.73 21.60
N ARG A 227 24.83 27.74 21.45
CA ARG A 227 26.21 27.57 20.96
C ARG A 227 27.03 26.68 21.90
N ALA A 228 26.96 26.90 23.21
CA ALA A 228 27.61 26.04 24.21
C ALA A 228 27.09 24.59 24.19
N LEU A 229 25.79 24.38 23.95
CA LEU A 229 25.22 23.04 23.75
C LEU A 229 25.72 22.36 22.46
N VAL A 230 26.01 23.11 21.40
CA VAL A 230 26.63 22.59 20.17
C VAL A 230 28.09 22.20 20.42
N ALA A 231 28.90 23.08 21.01
CA ALA A 231 30.30 22.80 21.34
C ALA A 231 30.45 21.50 22.17
N ARG A 232 29.66 21.35 23.24
CA ARG A 232 29.63 20.14 24.08
C ARG A 232 29.28 18.84 23.34
N VAL A 233 28.60 18.91 22.20
CA VAL A 233 28.30 17.72 21.37
C VAL A 233 29.44 17.45 20.38
N GLU A 234 30.18 18.48 19.95
CA GLU A 234 31.36 18.34 19.10
C GLU A 234 32.59 17.85 19.87
N GLU A 235 32.77 18.29 21.12
CA GLU A 235 33.73 17.76 22.11
C GLU A 235 33.59 16.22 22.26
N LEU A 236 32.38 15.68 22.15
CA LEU A 236 32.08 14.24 22.16
C LEU A 236 32.45 13.51 20.85
N GLY A 237 33.16 14.17 19.93
CA GLY A 237 33.55 13.64 18.62
C GLY A 237 32.37 13.30 17.71
N MET A 238 31.23 13.99 17.84
CA MET A 238 30.00 13.76 17.07
C MET A 238 29.90 14.75 15.90
N PRO A 239 30.00 14.32 14.63
CA PRO A 239 29.91 15.23 13.49
C PRO A 239 28.52 15.89 13.35
N ARG A 240 28.45 17.18 13.00
CA ARG A 240 27.19 17.93 12.76
C ARG A 240 26.26 17.24 11.76
N GLN A 241 26.83 16.53 10.79
CA GLN A 241 26.14 15.77 9.74
C GLN A 241 25.52 14.45 10.27
N SER A 242 26.00 13.92 11.40
CA SER A 242 25.49 12.69 12.00
C SER A 242 24.00 12.80 12.34
N ARG A 243 23.23 11.77 12.00
CA ARG A 243 21.81 11.69 12.40
C ARG A 243 21.64 11.79 13.92
N MET A 244 22.63 11.34 14.69
CA MET A 244 22.61 11.33 16.15
C MET A 244 22.92 12.69 16.80
N PHE A 245 23.52 13.64 16.06
CA PHE A 245 23.89 14.97 16.55
C PHE A 245 22.70 15.70 17.21
N ILE A 246 21.60 15.86 16.47
CA ILE A 246 20.39 16.56 16.96
C ILE A 246 19.65 15.79 18.07
N TRP A 247 19.79 14.46 18.15
CA TRP A 247 19.30 13.67 19.28
C TRP A 247 20.19 13.82 20.53
N THR A 248 21.48 14.09 20.35
CA THR A 248 22.43 14.34 21.43
C THR A 248 22.22 15.74 22.00
N LEU A 249 22.05 16.76 21.15
CA LEU A 249 21.57 18.09 21.56
C LEU A 249 20.28 18.02 22.39
N LYS A 250 19.30 17.19 21.97
CA LYS A 250 18.04 16.95 22.71
C LYS A 250 18.24 16.28 24.08
N VAL A 251 19.35 15.57 24.28
CA VAL A 251 19.75 14.99 25.57
C VAL A 251 20.49 16.02 26.41
N PHE A 252 21.48 16.72 25.83
CA PHE A 252 22.30 17.72 26.51
C PHE A 252 21.47 18.93 26.97
N HIS A 253 20.38 19.27 26.26
CA HIS A 253 19.33 20.21 26.71
C HIS A 253 18.67 19.83 28.07
N LYS A 254 18.87 18.60 28.56
CA LYS A 254 18.39 18.14 29.88
C LYS A 254 19.51 17.86 30.89
N VAL A 255 20.76 17.96 30.46
CA VAL A 255 21.93 17.45 31.20
C VAL A 255 22.97 18.57 31.23
N SER A 256 23.12 19.18 32.41
CA SER A 256 24.17 20.16 32.69
C SER A 256 25.57 19.56 32.53
N LYS A 257 26.63 20.36 32.74
CA LYS A 257 28.00 19.92 32.49
C LYS A 257 28.43 18.89 33.54
N GLU A 258 28.27 19.26 34.80
CA GLU A 258 28.47 18.42 36.00
C GLU A 258 27.68 17.10 35.95
N ARG A 259 26.40 17.14 35.54
CA ARG A 259 25.55 15.93 35.40
C ARG A 259 25.90 15.05 34.20
N PHE A 260 26.77 15.52 33.30
CA PHE A 260 27.35 14.71 32.23
C PHE A 260 28.70 14.14 32.69
N GLU A 261 29.57 14.96 33.29
CA GLU A 261 30.88 14.54 33.83
C GLU A 261 30.76 13.43 34.87
N ALA A 262 29.82 13.56 35.81
CA ALA A 262 29.52 12.49 36.78
C ALA A 262 29.06 11.17 36.13
N LYS A 263 28.60 11.17 34.87
CA LYS A 263 28.31 9.95 34.09
C LYS A 263 29.52 9.43 33.33
N VAL A 264 30.47 10.28 32.93
CA VAL A 264 31.76 9.85 32.40
C VAL A 264 32.48 9.09 33.51
N GLU A 265 32.59 9.69 34.70
CA GLU A 265 33.21 9.09 35.88
C GLU A 265 32.56 7.76 36.27
N LEU A 266 31.23 7.71 36.35
CA LEU A 266 30.51 6.47 36.66
C LEU A 266 30.77 5.35 35.63
N MET A 267 30.95 5.67 34.34
CA MET A 267 31.29 4.65 33.34
C MET A 267 32.76 4.26 33.42
N ARG A 268 33.66 5.20 33.74
CA ARG A 268 35.08 4.92 33.97
C ARG A 268 35.30 4.01 35.18
N SER A 269 34.51 4.16 36.25
CA SER A 269 34.51 3.22 37.39
C SER A 269 33.97 1.82 37.06
N PHE A 270 33.31 1.64 35.91
CA PHE A 270 32.99 0.31 35.34
C PHE A 270 33.98 -0.12 34.24
N GLY A 271 35.14 0.53 34.12
CA GLY A 271 36.20 0.15 33.19
C GLY A 271 36.05 0.65 31.75
N TRP A 272 35.14 1.59 31.45
CA TRP A 272 35.06 2.18 30.12
C TRP A 272 36.16 3.23 29.90
N SER A 273 36.88 3.13 28.77
CA SER A 273 37.72 4.23 28.29
C SER A 273 36.89 5.39 27.73
N GLU A 274 37.48 6.59 27.65
CA GLU A 274 36.88 7.76 26.99
C GLU A 274 36.48 7.47 25.54
N SER A 275 37.26 6.63 24.85
CA SER A 275 37.00 6.21 23.47
C SER A 275 35.70 5.38 23.37
N GLU A 276 35.45 4.52 24.35
CA GLU A 276 34.29 3.65 24.44
C GLU A 276 33.06 4.40 24.92
N PHE A 277 33.18 5.28 25.91
CA PHE A 277 32.12 6.18 26.32
C PHE A 277 31.65 7.05 25.14
N SER A 278 32.59 7.65 24.41
CA SER A 278 32.31 8.44 23.21
C SER A 278 31.72 7.58 22.08
N SER A 279 32.18 6.33 21.90
CA SER A 279 31.60 5.37 20.96
C SER A 279 30.15 5.00 21.34
N ALA A 280 29.89 4.68 22.61
CA ALA A 280 28.60 4.33 23.17
C ALA A 280 27.59 5.48 23.06
N ALA A 281 28.02 6.71 23.36
CA ALA A 281 27.21 7.91 23.24
C ALA A 281 26.92 8.29 21.78
N ARG A 282 27.89 8.16 20.87
CA ARG A 282 27.69 8.36 19.42
C ARG A 282 26.72 7.34 18.80
N LYS A 283 26.70 6.10 19.32
CA LYS A 283 25.73 5.05 18.94
C LYS A 283 24.34 5.27 19.54
N GLY A 284 24.24 5.77 20.76
CA GLY A 284 22.98 5.88 21.49
C GLY A 284 23.05 6.73 22.77
N PRO A 285 22.91 8.07 22.69
CA PRO A 285 23.13 9.00 23.81
C PRO A 285 22.03 8.97 24.87
N THR A 286 21.03 8.09 24.74
CA THR A 286 19.82 8.07 25.57
C THR A 286 20.06 7.63 27.01
N PHE A 287 21.16 6.92 27.32
CA PHE A 287 21.56 6.60 28.70
C PHE A 287 22.02 7.85 29.47
N LEU A 288 22.61 8.84 28.78
CA LEU A 288 23.04 10.11 29.40
C LEU A 288 21.86 10.93 29.96
N ALA A 289 20.65 10.68 29.47
CA ALA A 289 19.41 11.30 29.95
C ALA A 289 18.75 10.58 31.15
N MET A 290 19.35 9.51 31.67
CA MET A 290 18.89 8.78 32.86
C MET A 290 19.53 9.35 34.14
N SER A 291 19.04 8.96 35.32
CA SER A 291 19.74 9.25 36.58
C SER A 291 21.01 8.39 36.70
N LEU A 292 22.00 8.87 37.46
CA LEU A 292 23.24 8.13 37.75
C LEU A 292 22.93 6.74 38.33
N ASP A 293 22.06 6.70 39.34
CA ASP A 293 21.51 5.47 39.93
C ASP A 293 20.91 4.49 38.90
N THR A 294 20.09 4.97 37.96
CA THR A 294 19.50 4.10 36.92
C THR A 294 20.52 3.60 35.90
N VAL A 295 21.63 4.31 35.69
CA VAL A 295 22.76 3.82 34.88
C VAL A 295 23.54 2.76 35.68
N ARG A 296 23.92 3.08 36.93
CA ARG A 296 24.63 2.19 37.85
C ARG A 296 23.96 0.82 37.98
N ARG A 297 22.68 0.78 38.38
CA ARG A 297 21.90 -0.47 38.53
C ARG A 297 21.78 -1.31 37.26
N LYS A 298 21.96 -0.70 36.07
CA LYS A 298 21.99 -1.43 34.79
C LYS A 298 23.37 -1.99 34.48
N MET A 299 24.44 -1.23 34.73
CA MET A 299 25.82 -1.70 34.58
C MET A 299 26.07 -2.87 35.53
N GLU A 300 25.76 -2.71 36.82
CA GLU A 300 25.84 -3.75 37.85
C GLU A 300 25.08 -5.02 37.45
N PHE A 301 23.84 -4.89 36.92
CA PHE A 301 23.09 -6.06 36.47
C PHE A 301 23.73 -6.76 35.27
N PHE A 302 24.16 -6.00 34.24
CA PHE A 302 24.77 -6.62 33.06
C PHE A 302 26.13 -7.25 33.37
N ILE A 303 26.96 -6.62 34.20
CA ILE A 303 28.27 -7.16 34.59
C ILE A 303 28.07 -8.32 35.58
N ASN A 304 27.50 -8.06 36.75
CA ASN A 304 27.53 -8.99 37.88
C ASN A 304 26.50 -10.13 37.78
N VAL A 305 25.40 -9.94 37.05
CA VAL A 305 24.31 -10.94 36.96
C VAL A 305 24.22 -11.60 35.58
N VAL A 306 24.51 -10.87 34.50
CA VAL A 306 24.51 -11.42 33.12
C VAL A 306 25.90 -11.86 32.65
N GLY A 307 26.96 -11.51 33.39
CA GLY A 307 28.35 -11.87 33.04
C GLY A 307 28.85 -11.16 31.77
N TYR A 308 28.39 -9.94 31.50
CA TYR A 308 28.84 -9.17 30.35
C TYR A 308 30.03 -8.28 30.71
N ASP A 309 31.11 -8.48 29.97
CA ASP A 309 32.26 -7.58 29.88
C ASP A 309 31.84 -6.10 29.64
N PRO A 310 32.44 -5.11 30.33
CA PRO A 310 32.08 -3.70 30.18
C PRO A 310 32.25 -3.16 28.76
N SER A 311 33.30 -3.54 28.04
CA SER A 311 33.56 -3.13 26.65
C SER A 311 32.51 -3.69 25.68
N LEU A 312 32.00 -4.90 25.92
CA LEU A 312 30.84 -5.46 25.23
C LEU A 312 29.59 -4.59 25.43
N ILE A 313 29.34 -4.11 26.66
CA ILE A 313 28.22 -3.21 26.96
C ILE A 313 28.40 -1.85 26.26
N ALA A 314 29.61 -1.28 26.26
CA ALA A 314 29.92 -0.05 25.51
C ALA A 314 29.70 -0.23 24.01
N SER A 315 30.17 -1.36 23.45
CA SER A 315 30.01 -1.69 22.04
C SER A 315 28.53 -1.78 21.63
N GLN A 316 27.67 -2.23 22.55
CA GLN A 316 26.22 -2.46 22.41
C GLN A 316 25.36 -1.55 23.31
N SER A 317 25.71 -0.26 23.48
CA SER A 317 25.06 0.68 24.41
C SER A 317 23.52 0.78 24.35
N ASN A 318 22.91 0.33 23.24
CA ASN A 318 21.47 0.10 23.11
C ASN A 318 20.87 -0.82 24.20
N LEU A 319 21.64 -1.73 24.80
CA LEU A 319 21.21 -2.59 25.91
C LEU A 319 20.69 -1.77 27.10
N LEU A 320 21.36 -0.65 27.42
CA LEU A 320 21.00 0.26 28.51
C LEU A 320 19.68 1.01 28.26
N GLN A 321 19.12 0.97 27.05
CA GLN A 321 17.86 1.62 26.71
C GLN A 321 16.62 0.84 27.17
N PHE A 322 16.73 -0.49 27.32
CA PHE A 322 15.62 -1.31 27.76
C PHE A 322 15.30 -1.08 29.25
N SER A 323 14.04 -1.32 29.65
CA SER A 323 13.65 -1.26 31.06
C SER A 323 14.23 -2.47 31.79
N LEU A 324 15.03 -2.21 32.83
CA LEU A 324 15.67 -3.24 33.64
C LEU A 324 14.60 -4.19 34.22
N GLN A 325 13.65 -3.62 34.97
CA GLN A 325 12.56 -4.37 35.62
C GLN A 325 11.52 -4.92 34.63
N LYS A 326 11.09 -4.16 33.60
CA LYS A 326 9.98 -4.57 32.73
C LYS A 326 10.39 -5.38 31.49
N ARG A 327 11.69 -5.61 31.26
CA ARG A 327 12.16 -6.34 30.07
C ARG A 327 13.48 -7.10 30.25
N VAL A 328 14.48 -6.53 30.91
CA VAL A 328 15.79 -7.20 31.04
C VAL A 328 15.71 -8.35 32.03
N ILE A 329 15.34 -8.08 33.28
CA ILE A 329 15.25 -9.08 34.35
C ILE A 329 14.27 -10.23 34.02
N PRO A 330 13.02 -9.99 33.55
CA PRO A 330 12.08 -11.08 33.30
C PRO A 330 12.53 -11.99 32.14
N ARG A 331 13.10 -11.41 31.07
CA ARG A 331 13.63 -12.19 29.95
C ARG A 331 14.93 -12.92 30.29
N PHE A 332 15.75 -12.37 31.19
CA PHE A 332 16.91 -13.06 31.74
C PHE A 332 16.47 -14.29 32.54
N ARG A 333 15.58 -14.11 33.53
CA ARG A 333 15.03 -15.20 34.35
C ARG A 333 14.38 -16.31 33.52
N VAL A 334 13.59 -15.99 32.49
CA VAL A 334 13.06 -17.00 31.55
C VAL A 334 14.18 -17.72 30.79
N THR A 335 15.25 -17.03 30.38
CA THR A 335 16.38 -17.65 29.67
C THR A 335 17.14 -18.62 30.59
N GLU A 336 17.41 -18.23 31.83
CA GLU A 336 18.09 -19.10 32.81
C GLU A 336 17.22 -20.28 33.26
N MET A 337 15.91 -20.09 33.43
CA MET A 337 14.98 -21.17 33.75
C MET A 337 14.91 -22.21 32.62
N LEU A 338 14.91 -21.77 31.35
CA LEU A 338 14.94 -22.68 30.20
C LEU A 338 16.28 -23.42 30.06
N LYS A 339 17.41 -22.82 30.47
CA LYS A 339 18.71 -23.50 30.54
C LYS A 339 18.71 -24.58 31.62
N SER A 340 18.36 -24.21 32.85
CA SER A 340 18.41 -25.11 34.02
C SER A 340 17.46 -26.30 33.90
N LYS A 341 16.28 -26.12 33.31
CA LYS A 341 15.34 -27.21 32.97
C LYS A 341 15.72 -27.98 31.69
N GLY A 342 16.88 -27.73 31.08
CA GLY A 342 17.39 -28.43 29.89
C GLY A 342 16.69 -28.12 28.55
N LEU A 343 15.69 -27.23 28.53
CA LEU A 343 14.86 -26.92 27.37
C LEU A 343 15.53 -25.97 26.35
N TRP A 344 16.71 -25.45 26.65
CA TRP A 344 17.43 -24.44 25.86
C TRP A 344 18.12 -25.01 24.60
N THR A 345 17.34 -25.47 23.63
CA THR A 345 17.82 -26.17 22.42
C THR A 345 18.61 -25.35 21.39
N ARG A 346 18.82 -24.03 21.60
CA ARG A 346 19.49 -23.14 20.61
C ARG A 346 20.27 -21.99 21.23
N GLN A 347 21.52 -21.81 20.81
CA GLN A 347 22.38 -20.69 21.22
C GLN A 347 21.94 -19.33 20.64
N TYR A 348 20.93 -18.70 21.25
CA TYR A 348 20.56 -17.31 20.97
C TYR A 348 21.29 -16.35 21.92
N LYS A 349 22.03 -15.37 21.39
CA LYS A 349 22.67 -14.32 22.20
C LYS A 349 21.62 -13.48 22.93
N PHE A 350 21.76 -13.30 24.25
CA PHE A 350 20.75 -12.64 25.10
C PHE A 350 20.40 -11.21 24.65
N ALA A 351 21.37 -10.46 24.13
CA ALA A 351 21.16 -9.15 23.51
C ALA A 351 20.08 -9.15 22.39
N TRP A 352 19.99 -10.23 21.60
CA TRP A 352 18.96 -10.40 20.57
C TRP A 352 17.58 -10.70 21.16
N ILE A 353 17.53 -11.45 22.27
CA ILE A 353 16.28 -11.79 22.99
C ILE A 353 15.62 -10.51 23.54
N LEU A 354 16.40 -9.56 24.05
CA LEU A 354 15.91 -8.24 24.50
C LEU A 354 15.29 -7.41 23.37
N CYS A 355 15.80 -7.55 22.14
CA CYS A 355 15.32 -6.82 20.96
C CYS A 355 13.98 -7.33 20.41
N LEU A 356 13.47 -8.49 20.83
CA LEU A 356 12.19 -9.04 20.35
C LEU A 356 10.99 -8.21 20.81
N SER A 357 9.94 -8.13 19.97
CA SER A 357 8.61 -7.74 20.44
C SER A 357 8.10 -8.76 21.45
N ASP A 358 7.25 -8.34 22.38
CA ASP A 358 6.79 -9.18 23.48
C ASP A 358 6.00 -10.40 22.95
N THR A 359 5.21 -10.21 21.88
CA THR A 359 4.59 -11.31 21.11
C THR A 359 5.60 -12.38 20.66
N LYS A 360 6.66 -11.97 19.94
CA LYS A 360 7.70 -12.88 19.41
C LYS A 360 8.61 -13.48 20.47
N PHE A 361 8.59 -12.93 21.68
CA PHE A 361 9.22 -13.53 22.85
C PHE A 361 8.31 -14.63 23.42
N MET A 362 7.03 -14.32 23.69
CA MET A 362 6.03 -15.28 24.16
C MET A 362 5.89 -16.49 23.22
N GLU A 363 5.71 -16.25 21.92
CA GLU A 363 5.59 -17.26 20.86
C GLU A 363 6.77 -18.25 20.79
N LYS A 364 7.96 -17.87 21.29
CA LYS A 364 9.21 -18.61 21.06
C LYS A 364 9.85 -19.21 22.31
N PHE A 365 9.62 -18.60 23.47
CA PHE A 365 10.33 -18.96 24.71
C PHE A 365 9.38 -19.25 25.88
N VAL A 366 8.09 -18.91 25.78
CA VAL A 366 7.15 -19.04 26.90
C VAL A 366 6.02 -20.02 26.53
N LEU A 367 5.26 -19.70 25.49
CA LEU A 367 4.12 -20.54 25.06
C LEU A 367 4.51 -21.97 24.66
N PRO A 368 5.69 -22.25 24.02
CA PRO A 368 6.12 -23.63 23.73
C PRO A 368 6.50 -24.47 24.96
N HIS A 369 6.63 -23.84 26.14
CA HIS A 369 7.08 -24.50 27.37
C HIS A 369 6.12 -24.29 28.55
N LYS A 370 4.96 -23.65 28.33
CA LYS A 370 3.97 -23.27 29.37
C LYS A 370 3.40 -24.45 30.17
N GLU A 371 3.39 -25.65 29.58
CA GLU A 371 2.91 -26.89 30.21
C GLU A 371 4.04 -27.64 30.93
N ASN A 372 5.29 -27.50 30.45
CA ASN A 372 6.46 -28.16 31.03
C ASN A 372 7.08 -27.35 32.19
N VAL A 373 6.93 -26.02 32.15
CA VAL A 373 7.47 -25.07 33.13
C VAL A 373 6.44 -23.92 33.31
N PRO A 374 5.33 -24.14 34.04
CA PRO A 374 4.29 -23.11 34.24
C PRO A 374 4.83 -21.85 34.92
N GLU A 375 5.85 -22.02 35.79
CA GLU A 375 6.64 -21.00 36.50
C GLU A 375 7.13 -19.84 35.58
N LEU A 376 7.27 -20.09 34.27
CA LEU A 376 7.65 -19.07 33.28
C LEU A 376 6.62 -17.94 33.13
N LEU A 377 5.35 -18.19 33.46
CA LEU A 377 4.30 -17.16 33.43
C LEU A 377 4.41 -16.22 34.64
N ASP A 378 4.71 -16.76 35.82
CA ASP A 378 4.85 -16.00 37.07
C ASP A 378 6.07 -15.08 37.04
N ILE A 379 7.17 -15.55 36.44
CA ILE A 379 8.40 -14.76 36.19
C ILE A 379 8.12 -13.47 35.38
N LEU A 380 7.05 -13.45 34.57
CA LEU A 380 6.66 -12.30 33.74
C LEU A 380 5.65 -11.36 34.43
N GLY A 381 5.09 -11.77 35.58
CA GLY A 381 4.16 -11.00 36.40
C GLY A 381 2.72 -10.97 35.89
N GLY A 382 1.75 -10.83 36.80
CA GLY A 382 0.32 -11.00 36.51
C GLY A 382 -0.25 -10.15 35.37
N ALA A 383 0.33 -8.99 35.05
CA ALA A 383 -0.08 -8.18 33.90
C ALA A 383 0.24 -8.84 32.53
N ALA A 384 1.27 -9.69 32.46
CA ALA A 384 1.58 -10.49 31.27
C ALA A 384 0.69 -11.74 31.19
N ALA A 385 0.39 -12.38 32.34
CA ALA A 385 -0.57 -13.48 32.42
C ALA A 385 -1.99 -13.03 32.00
N ALA A 386 -2.44 -11.86 32.46
CA ALA A 386 -3.70 -11.25 32.03
C ALA A 386 -3.75 -11.01 30.51
N ALA A 387 -2.64 -10.55 29.91
CA ALA A 387 -2.55 -10.39 28.45
C ALA A 387 -2.61 -11.74 27.69
N ALA A 388 -2.08 -12.83 28.26
CA ALA A 388 -2.22 -14.17 27.71
C ALA A 388 -3.66 -14.71 27.84
N ALA A 389 -4.32 -14.48 28.97
CA ALA A 389 -5.74 -14.82 29.18
C ALA A 389 -6.67 -14.04 28.23
N LEU A 390 -6.39 -12.76 27.96
CA LEU A 390 -7.05 -11.96 26.92
C LEU A 390 -6.82 -12.50 25.51
N PHE A 391 -5.64 -13.08 25.23
CA PHE A 391 -5.38 -13.76 23.96
C PHE A 391 -6.23 -15.04 23.81
N CYS A 392 -6.41 -15.81 24.89
CA CYS A 392 -7.23 -17.03 24.88
C CYS A 392 -8.74 -16.71 24.72
N THR A 393 -9.25 -15.74 25.50
CA THR A 393 -10.66 -15.34 25.46
C THR A 393 -11.06 -14.65 24.16
N THR A 394 -10.17 -13.86 23.54
CA THR A 394 -10.44 -13.26 22.22
C THR A 394 -10.52 -14.29 21.10
N MET A 395 -9.84 -15.44 21.19
CA MET A 395 -10.03 -16.56 20.26
C MET A 395 -11.42 -17.21 20.43
N ALA A 396 -11.89 -17.41 21.66
CA ALA A 396 -13.24 -17.93 21.92
C ALA A 396 -14.34 -17.00 21.38
N ALA A 397 -14.22 -15.69 21.64
CA ALA A 397 -15.17 -14.69 21.16
C ALA A 397 -15.17 -14.49 19.62
N ALA A 398 -14.08 -14.86 18.95
CA ALA A 398 -14.00 -14.92 17.49
C ALA A 398 -14.67 -16.19 16.93
N ALA A 399 -14.51 -17.34 17.60
CA ALA A 399 -15.20 -18.57 17.24
C ALA A 399 -16.72 -18.41 17.33
N LEU A 400 -17.24 -17.85 18.43
CA LEU A 400 -18.69 -17.66 18.64
C LEU A 400 -19.34 -16.79 17.53
N ARG A 401 -18.71 -15.65 17.20
CA ARG A 401 -19.15 -14.80 16.07
C ARG A 401 -19.04 -15.49 14.71
N SER A 402 -18.10 -16.43 14.54
CA SER A 402 -17.96 -17.24 13.33
C SER A 402 -18.97 -18.38 13.22
N VAL A 403 -19.66 -18.74 14.31
CA VAL A 403 -20.81 -19.67 14.30
C VAL A 403 -22.09 -18.90 13.99
N LEU A 404 -22.37 -17.81 14.70
CA LEU A 404 -23.60 -17.02 14.52
C LEU A 404 -23.75 -16.50 13.08
N ARG A 405 -22.67 -15.99 12.47
CA ARG A 405 -22.66 -15.55 11.04
C ARG A 405 -22.74 -16.69 10.01
N ARG A 406 -22.64 -17.97 10.39
CA ARG A 406 -22.73 -19.10 9.45
C ARG A 406 -24.13 -19.69 9.30
N ASN A 407 -25.01 -19.46 10.27
CA ASN A 407 -26.31 -20.14 10.34
C ASN A 407 -27.50 -19.23 9.95
N SER A 408 -27.27 -17.94 9.69
CA SER A 408 -28.28 -16.95 9.27
C SER A 408 -29.46 -16.73 10.25
N LEU A 409 -29.32 -17.13 11.52
CA LEU A 409 -30.37 -17.06 12.55
C LEU A 409 -30.54 -15.67 13.20
N LEU A 410 -30.42 -14.58 12.44
CA LEU A 410 -30.77 -13.25 12.93
C LEU A 410 -32.29 -13.05 13.15
N PRO A 411 -33.20 -13.57 12.29
CA PRO A 411 -34.65 -13.34 12.43
C PRO A 411 -35.36 -14.13 13.54
N LEU A 412 -34.67 -14.94 14.34
CA LEU A 412 -35.28 -15.89 15.28
C LEU A 412 -35.04 -15.56 16.77
N PHE A 413 -34.72 -14.30 17.08
CA PHE A 413 -34.59 -13.79 18.46
C PHE A 413 -35.46 -12.57 18.76
N GLU A 414 -36.52 -12.34 17.97
CA GLU A 414 -37.66 -11.50 18.36
C GLU A 414 -38.81 -12.38 18.90
N THR A 415 -38.67 -12.89 20.12
CA THR A 415 -39.80 -13.31 20.98
C THR A 415 -39.35 -13.51 22.43
N ARG A 416 -40.30 -13.57 23.36
CA ARG A 416 -40.06 -13.47 24.82
C ARG A 416 -39.65 -14.80 25.49
N ARG A 417 -39.07 -14.67 26.68
CA ARG A 417 -38.82 -15.69 27.73
C ARG A 417 -37.67 -16.68 27.51
N LEU A 418 -36.47 -16.26 27.91
CA LEU A 418 -35.69 -16.98 28.92
C LEU A 418 -35.36 -16.01 30.07
N ARG A 419 -36.42 -15.62 30.76
CA ARG A 419 -36.34 -15.23 32.18
C ARG A 419 -36.38 -16.55 32.98
N ASP A 420 -35.85 -16.54 34.19
CA ASP A 420 -36.00 -17.60 35.20
C ASP A 420 -35.27 -18.93 34.94
N LEU A 421 -34.03 -19.03 35.44
CA LEU A 421 -33.39 -20.27 35.92
C LEU A 421 -32.24 -19.94 36.89
N VAL A 422 -32.51 -20.02 38.20
CA VAL A 422 -31.56 -20.15 39.35
C VAL A 422 -30.38 -19.15 39.39
N PHE A 423 -30.32 -18.09 40.21
CA PHE A 423 -30.99 -17.73 41.47
C PHE A 423 -30.49 -18.44 42.76
N PHE A 424 -29.58 -17.76 43.49
CA PHE A 424 -29.49 -17.62 44.96
C PHE A 424 -28.56 -16.40 45.21
N SER A 425 -29.09 -15.24 45.63
CA SER A 425 -29.22 -14.77 47.03
C SER A 425 -27.93 -14.14 47.56
N SER A 426 -27.87 -13.01 48.28
CA SER A 426 -28.83 -11.94 48.72
C SER A 426 -27.98 -10.80 49.33
N SER A 427 -28.35 -9.52 49.48
CA SER A 427 -29.58 -8.72 49.24
C SER A 427 -29.10 -7.26 48.94
N VAL A 428 -29.70 -6.07 49.20
CA VAL A 428 -30.81 -5.52 50.03
C VAL A 428 -31.37 -4.25 49.32
N ASP A 429 -32.64 -3.93 49.56
CA ASP A 429 -33.43 -2.80 49.03
C ASP A 429 -34.24 -2.15 50.19
N PRO A 430 -34.98 -1.02 50.03
CA PRO A 430 -34.70 0.19 49.24
C PRO A 430 -35.07 1.53 49.95
N ALA A 431 -34.39 2.64 49.62
CA ALA A 431 -34.82 4.05 49.86
C ALA A 431 -33.80 5.00 49.19
N THR A 432 -34.06 6.23 48.72
CA THR A 432 -35.30 7.02 48.50
C THR A 432 -35.03 7.99 47.34
N ALA A 433 -36.06 8.67 46.80
CA ALA A 433 -35.83 9.72 45.80
C ALA A 433 -35.25 11.01 46.42
N VAL A 434 -34.25 11.61 45.77
CA VAL A 434 -33.92 13.05 45.76
C VAL A 434 -32.92 13.32 44.63
N GLY A 435 -33.00 14.49 43.98
CA GLY A 435 -32.08 14.86 42.90
C GLY A 435 -30.71 15.33 43.41
N GLY A 436 -29.64 15.02 42.67
CA GLY A 436 -28.28 15.48 43.01
C GLY A 436 -27.35 15.52 41.79
N THR A 437 -26.79 16.69 41.49
CA THR A 437 -25.82 16.88 40.39
C THR A 437 -24.40 16.48 40.84
N THR A 438 -23.98 15.25 40.56
CA THR A 438 -22.63 14.75 40.88
C THR A 438 -21.69 14.73 39.67
N SER A 439 -20.45 15.19 39.86
CA SER A 439 -19.40 15.20 38.82
C SER A 439 -19.01 13.77 38.39
N PRO A 440 -18.91 13.46 37.08
CA PRO A 440 -18.47 12.15 36.60
C PRO A 440 -16.99 11.86 36.90
N ASP A 441 -16.71 10.62 37.29
CA ASP A 441 -15.36 10.06 37.49
C ASP A 441 -14.64 9.83 36.13
N PRO A 442 -13.33 10.12 35.98
CA PRO A 442 -12.53 9.68 34.82
C PRO A 442 -12.59 8.17 34.47
N HIS A 443 -13.14 7.31 35.34
CA HIS A 443 -13.51 5.92 35.05
C HIS A 443 -14.56 5.77 33.94
N PHE A 444 -15.49 6.71 33.75
CA PHE A 444 -16.60 6.57 32.79
C PHE A 444 -16.15 6.21 31.36
N MET A 445 -15.19 6.94 30.80
CA MET A 445 -14.65 6.65 29.46
C MET A 445 -13.70 5.44 29.41
N VAL A 446 -13.32 4.87 30.56
CA VAL A 446 -12.64 3.57 30.62
C VAL A 446 -13.68 2.46 30.49
N GLU A 447 -14.73 2.52 31.30
CA GLU A 447 -15.83 1.55 31.28
C GLU A 447 -16.54 1.50 29.93
N TYR A 448 -16.86 2.65 29.33
CA TYR A 448 -17.41 2.71 27.97
C TYR A 448 -16.52 2.02 26.92
N LEU A 449 -15.20 2.13 27.02
CA LEU A 449 -14.28 1.45 26.09
C LEU A 449 -14.15 -0.06 26.36
N VAL A 450 -14.37 -0.51 27.60
CA VAL A 450 -14.51 -1.93 27.91
C VAL A 450 -15.81 -2.46 27.32
N ASN A 451 -16.95 -1.84 27.65
CA ASN A 451 -18.28 -2.35 27.34
C ASN A 451 -18.64 -2.19 25.85
N SER A 452 -18.53 -0.98 25.29
CA SER A 452 -18.98 -0.67 23.92
C SER A 452 -17.98 -1.02 22.82
N CYS A 453 -16.70 -1.20 23.16
CA CYS A 453 -15.64 -1.56 22.20
C CYS A 453 -14.97 -2.93 22.45
N GLY A 454 -15.08 -3.50 23.66
CA GLY A 454 -14.47 -4.78 24.02
C GLY A 454 -12.94 -4.70 24.21
N PHE A 455 -12.43 -3.60 24.75
CA PHE A 455 -11.04 -3.52 25.22
C PHE A 455 -10.88 -4.12 26.62
N SER A 456 -9.66 -4.55 26.96
CA SER A 456 -9.34 -4.82 28.37
C SER A 456 -9.34 -3.52 29.20
N PRO A 457 -9.60 -3.56 30.52
CA PRO A 457 -9.58 -2.35 31.36
C PRO A 457 -8.25 -1.58 31.30
N SER A 458 -7.11 -2.27 31.17
CA SER A 458 -5.79 -1.63 31.09
C SER A 458 -5.52 -0.96 29.73
N GLU A 459 -6.09 -1.47 28.64
CA GLU A 459 -6.10 -0.83 27.33
C GLU A 459 -7.09 0.32 27.27
N ALA A 460 -8.30 0.15 27.80
CA ALA A 460 -9.29 1.19 27.95
C ALA A 460 -8.72 2.37 28.75
N ALA A 461 -8.07 2.14 29.89
CA ALA A 461 -7.39 3.18 30.70
C ALA A 461 -6.19 3.86 30.01
N LYS A 462 -5.74 3.33 28.86
CA LYS A 462 -4.72 3.94 27.99
C LYS A 462 -5.36 4.69 26.81
N PHE A 463 -6.46 4.19 26.26
CA PHE A 463 -7.17 4.76 25.12
C PHE A 463 -8.27 5.77 25.50
N SER A 464 -8.70 5.81 26.77
CA SER A 464 -9.58 6.84 27.32
C SER A 464 -8.89 8.20 27.45
N LYS A 465 -7.60 8.22 27.80
CA LYS A 465 -6.83 9.44 28.11
C LYS A 465 -6.84 10.54 27.02
N PRO A 466 -6.89 10.23 25.71
CA PRO A 466 -7.08 11.25 24.66
C PRO A 466 -8.53 11.73 24.48
N ILE A 467 -9.52 11.04 25.05
CA ILE A 467 -10.96 11.29 24.90
C ILE A 467 -11.69 11.56 26.24
N ALA A 468 -10.96 11.62 27.36
CA ALA A 468 -11.48 11.84 28.72
C ALA A 468 -12.09 13.24 28.98
N HIS A 469 -12.27 14.06 27.93
CA HIS A 469 -13.04 15.30 27.96
C HIS A 469 -14.51 15.08 27.56
N LEU A 470 -14.83 13.92 26.98
CA LEU A 470 -16.20 13.56 26.61
C LEU A 470 -17.01 13.24 27.87
N ARG A 471 -18.18 13.86 27.99
CA ARG A 471 -19.12 13.70 29.12
C ARG A 471 -20.41 12.94 28.75
N SER A 472 -20.56 12.56 27.49
CA SER A 472 -21.65 11.74 26.95
C SER A 472 -21.09 10.74 25.94
N THR A 473 -21.80 9.63 25.73
CA THR A 473 -21.43 8.61 24.72
C THR A 473 -21.93 8.94 23.32
N GLU A 474 -22.86 9.89 23.15
CA GLU A 474 -23.55 10.18 21.87
C GLU A 474 -22.61 10.30 20.67
N ILE A 475 -21.55 11.11 20.78
CA ILE A 475 -20.58 11.34 19.69
C ILE A 475 -19.76 10.06 19.42
N PRO A 476 -19.15 9.39 20.43
CA PRO A 476 -18.59 8.06 20.27
C PRO A 476 -19.53 7.02 19.66
N ASP A 477 -20.79 6.95 20.07
CA ASP A 477 -21.76 5.97 19.58
C ASP A 477 -22.19 6.27 18.14
N ALA A 478 -22.39 7.54 17.77
CA ALA A 478 -22.59 7.95 16.39
C ALA A 478 -21.39 7.54 15.50
N VAL A 479 -20.15 7.75 15.96
CA VAL A 479 -18.94 7.30 15.26
C VAL A 479 -18.88 5.77 15.15
N LEU A 480 -19.18 5.04 16.21
CA LEU A 480 -19.17 3.57 16.21
C LEU A 480 -20.26 3.01 15.29
N ASN A 481 -21.48 3.55 15.34
CA ASN A 481 -22.60 3.15 14.48
C ASN A 481 -22.34 3.49 13.02
N PHE A 482 -21.74 4.66 12.74
CA PHE A 482 -21.23 4.96 11.41
C PHE A 482 -20.20 3.92 10.97
N MET A 483 -19.12 3.68 11.72
CA MET A 483 -18.10 2.68 11.34
C MET A 483 -18.68 1.28 11.13
N ARG A 484 -19.64 0.84 11.97
CA ARG A 484 -20.39 -0.42 11.83
C ARG A 484 -21.16 -0.45 10.49
N SER A 485 -21.86 0.63 10.12
CA SER A 485 -22.58 0.75 8.84
C SER A 485 -21.64 0.73 7.63
N GLN A 486 -20.44 1.30 7.74
CA GLN A 486 -19.40 1.26 6.70
C GLN A 486 -18.60 -0.08 6.72
N GLY A 487 -19.15 -1.14 7.31
CA GLY A 487 -18.60 -2.49 7.26
C GLY A 487 -17.47 -2.82 8.25
N PHE A 488 -17.11 -1.94 9.19
CA PHE A 488 -16.09 -2.27 10.20
C PHE A 488 -16.63 -3.25 11.23
N ASP A 489 -15.98 -4.40 11.39
CA ASP A 489 -16.24 -5.29 12.53
C ASP A 489 -15.56 -4.80 13.82
N GLY A 490 -15.91 -5.41 14.95
CA GLY A 490 -15.38 -5.04 16.27
C GLY A 490 -13.84 -5.17 16.41
N ALA A 491 -13.18 -6.02 15.60
CA ALA A 491 -11.71 -6.11 15.60
C ALA A 491 -11.09 -4.99 14.76
N ALA A 492 -11.71 -4.63 13.63
CA ALA A 492 -11.33 -3.46 12.83
C ALA A 492 -11.51 -2.16 13.64
N ILE A 493 -12.65 -1.99 14.32
CA ILE A 493 -12.94 -0.85 15.23
C ILE A 493 -11.88 -0.75 16.33
N ARG A 494 -11.62 -1.82 17.10
CA ARG A 494 -10.57 -1.81 18.13
C ARG A 494 -9.20 -1.46 17.54
N LYS A 495 -8.86 -1.99 16.37
CA LYS A 495 -7.58 -1.67 15.70
C LYS A 495 -7.49 -0.18 15.34
N VAL A 496 -8.55 0.43 14.79
CA VAL A 496 -8.59 1.89 14.52
C VAL A 496 -8.44 2.69 15.80
N ILE A 497 -9.24 2.41 16.84
CA ILE A 497 -9.21 3.13 18.12
C ILE A 497 -7.81 2.99 18.77
N SER A 498 -7.21 1.81 18.76
CA SER A 498 -5.88 1.58 19.34
C SER A 498 -4.75 2.39 18.66
N LEU A 499 -4.93 2.75 17.38
CA LEU A 499 -4.01 3.60 16.61
C LEU A 499 -4.33 5.09 16.74
N LYS A 500 -5.61 5.45 16.95
CA LYS A 500 -6.08 6.84 17.07
C LYS A 500 -7.39 6.92 17.88
N PRO A 501 -7.34 7.01 19.23
CA PRO A 501 -8.56 7.02 20.04
C PRO A 501 -9.50 8.19 19.78
N ASN A 502 -8.98 9.39 19.46
CA ASN A 502 -9.83 10.55 19.16
C ASN A 502 -10.64 10.45 17.86
N CYS A 503 -10.65 9.31 17.14
CA CYS A 503 -11.64 9.13 16.08
C CYS A 503 -13.08 9.13 16.63
N LEU A 504 -13.26 8.70 17.88
CA LEU A 504 -14.52 8.78 18.64
C LEU A 504 -14.96 10.22 18.99
N CYS A 505 -14.16 11.23 18.64
CA CYS A 505 -14.48 12.65 18.80
C CYS A 505 -14.80 13.35 17.46
N TYR A 506 -14.88 12.61 16.34
CA TYR A 506 -15.10 13.20 15.03
C TYR A 506 -16.58 13.22 14.68
N ASN A 507 -17.10 14.39 14.29
CA ASN A 507 -18.46 14.50 13.75
C ASN A 507 -18.59 13.61 12.50
N VAL A 508 -19.70 12.85 12.42
CA VAL A 508 -19.90 11.91 11.32
C VAL A 508 -20.07 12.66 9.99
N GLU A 509 -21.03 13.56 9.90
CA GLU A 509 -21.42 14.24 8.66
C GLU A 509 -20.35 15.20 8.12
N THR A 510 -19.65 15.95 8.97
CA THR A 510 -18.69 16.97 8.52
C THR A 510 -17.26 16.46 8.40
N ASN A 511 -16.94 15.26 8.90
CA ASN A 511 -15.55 14.75 8.92
C ASN A 511 -15.43 13.31 8.40
N LEU A 512 -16.25 12.37 8.85
CA LEU A 512 -16.12 10.95 8.47
C LEU A 512 -16.83 10.65 7.14
N ALA A 513 -18.11 10.96 7.01
CA ALA A 513 -18.91 10.68 5.82
C ALA A 513 -18.29 11.24 4.51
N PRO A 514 -17.77 12.49 4.45
CA PRO A 514 -17.14 13.02 3.23
C PRO A 514 -15.89 12.23 2.81
N LYS A 515 -15.12 11.68 3.77
CA LYS A 515 -13.91 10.88 3.50
C LYS A 515 -14.28 9.51 2.96
N PHE A 516 -15.30 8.88 3.53
CA PHE A 516 -15.80 7.59 3.05
C PHE A 516 -16.43 7.73 1.68
N GLN A 517 -17.26 8.76 1.47
CA GLN A 517 -17.89 9.04 0.19
C GLN A 517 -16.86 9.40 -0.88
N PHE A 518 -15.82 10.18 -0.55
CA PHE A 518 -14.70 10.42 -1.45
C PHE A 518 -13.98 9.11 -1.84
N LEU A 519 -13.74 8.20 -0.89
CA LEU A 519 -13.09 6.91 -1.18
C LEU A 519 -13.96 5.96 -2.03
N ARG A 520 -15.30 6.00 -1.87
CA ARG A 520 -16.24 5.36 -2.80
C ARG A 520 -16.15 5.96 -4.20
N ASN A 521 -16.19 7.29 -4.31
CA ASN A 521 -16.09 8.01 -5.58
C ASN A 521 -14.72 7.83 -6.25
N PHE A 522 -13.66 7.57 -5.48
CA PHE A 522 -12.35 7.15 -5.98
C PHE A 522 -12.33 5.68 -6.49
N GLY A 523 -13.43 4.95 -6.28
CA GLY A 523 -13.68 3.61 -6.79
C GLY A 523 -13.14 2.50 -5.89
N LEU A 524 -13.21 2.65 -4.57
CA LEU A 524 -13.01 1.56 -3.61
C LEU A 524 -14.36 0.98 -3.17
N SER A 525 -14.44 -0.35 -3.01
CA SER A 525 -15.56 -1.03 -2.34
C SER A 525 -15.53 -0.83 -0.81
N GLU A 526 -16.63 -1.14 -0.11
CA GLU A 526 -16.68 -1.07 1.37
C GLU A 526 -15.50 -1.82 2.03
N SER A 527 -15.25 -3.07 1.63
CA SER A 527 -14.12 -3.86 2.13
C SER A 527 -12.76 -3.25 1.81
N ASP A 528 -12.63 -2.65 0.63
CA ASP A 528 -11.42 -1.96 0.20
C ASP A 528 -11.16 -0.67 1.01
N ILE A 529 -12.23 0.02 1.45
CA ILE A 529 -12.17 1.20 2.32
C ILE A 529 -11.74 0.81 3.73
N VAL A 530 -12.30 -0.27 4.28
CA VAL A 530 -11.87 -0.84 5.56
C VAL A 530 -10.37 -1.19 5.52
N ASP A 531 -9.92 -1.94 4.51
CA ASP A 531 -8.50 -2.28 4.32
C ASP A 531 -7.62 -1.03 4.17
N ALA A 532 -8.03 -0.06 3.35
CA ALA A 532 -7.30 1.19 3.16
C ALA A 532 -7.13 1.98 4.46
N ILE A 533 -8.17 2.08 5.29
CA ILE A 533 -8.12 2.76 6.60
C ILE A 533 -7.31 1.97 7.62
N LEU A 534 -7.40 0.64 7.65
CA LEU A 534 -6.61 -0.22 8.55
C LEU A 534 -5.11 -0.25 8.21
N VAL A 535 -4.73 0.16 6.99
CA VAL A 535 -3.34 0.29 6.52
C VAL A 535 -2.85 1.74 6.54
N ASN A 536 -3.73 2.72 6.27
CA ASN A 536 -3.46 4.16 6.24
C ASN A 536 -4.37 4.93 7.22
N TYR A 537 -4.38 4.60 8.51
CA TYR A 537 -5.25 5.23 9.52
C TYR A 537 -5.14 6.77 9.63
N VAL A 538 -4.08 7.36 9.05
CA VAL A 538 -3.90 8.81 8.85
C VAL A 538 -5.04 9.42 8.02
N ILE A 539 -5.69 8.63 7.15
CA ILE A 539 -6.92 8.96 6.41
C ILE A 539 -7.94 9.67 7.32
N LEU A 540 -8.21 9.11 8.50
CA LEU A 540 -9.24 9.65 9.40
C LEU A 540 -8.94 11.07 9.92
N ARG A 541 -7.68 11.54 9.85
CA ARG A 541 -7.30 12.89 10.31
C ARG A 541 -7.33 13.94 9.22
N LEU A 542 -6.74 13.63 8.06
CA LEU A 542 -6.48 14.60 7.00
C LEU A 542 -7.78 15.12 6.39
N ASP A 543 -7.74 16.36 5.89
CA ASP A 543 -8.80 16.91 5.06
C ASP A 543 -8.83 16.26 3.66
N VAL A 544 -10.02 16.16 3.07
CA VAL A 544 -10.23 15.58 1.73
C VAL A 544 -9.61 16.48 0.66
N HIS A 545 -10.03 17.76 0.61
CA HIS A 545 -9.71 18.65 -0.49
C HIS A 545 -8.29 19.22 -0.38
N ARG A 546 -7.89 19.66 0.81
CA ARG A 546 -6.53 20.18 1.10
C ARG A 546 -5.48 19.09 1.32
N SER A 547 -5.84 17.79 1.30
CA SER A 547 -4.86 16.74 1.65
C SER A 547 -5.03 15.33 1.11
N PHE A 548 -6.21 14.84 0.75
CA PHE A 548 -6.32 13.60 -0.04
C PHE A 548 -6.09 13.87 -1.52
N VAL A 549 -6.88 14.79 -2.08
CA VAL A 549 -6.96 15.04 -3.52
C VAL A 549 -5.56 15.31 -4.12
N PRO A 550 -4.78 16.31 -3.65
CA PRO A 550 -3.46 16.59 -4.24
C PRO A 550 -2.45 15.44 -4.08
N ARG A 551 -2.56 14.63 -3.02
CA ARG A 551 -1.69 13.46 -2.82
C ARG A 551 -2.05 12.34 -3.78
N LEU A 552 -3.33 12.02 -3.92
CA LEU A 552 -3.78 10.93 -4.80
C LEU A 552 -3.58 11.29 -6.27
N GLU A 553 -3.80 12.54 -6.67
CA GLU A 553 -3.51 13.04 -8.02
C GLU A 553 -2.01 13.00 -8.35
N MET A 554 -1.15 13.45 -7.43
CA MET A 554 0.31 13.32 -7.58
C MET A 554 0.73 11.85 -7.75
N TRP A 555 0.16 10.93 -6.97
CA TRP A 555 0.44 9.50 -7.13
C TRP A 555 -0.17 8.90 -8.40
N GLU A 556 -1.32 9.39 -8.86
CA GLU A 556 -1.97 8.98 -10.10
C GLU A 556 -1.12 9.38 -11.32
N ARG A 557 -0.56 10.60 -11.33
CA ARG A 557 0.46 11.07 -12.28
C ARG A 557 1.72 10.20 -12.24
N LEU A 558 2.34 10.05 -11.06
CA LEU A 558 3.61 9.32 -10.91
C LEU A 558 3.53 7.83 -11.25
N LEU A 559 2.35 7.21 -11.12
CA LEU A 559 2.12 5.79 -11.48
C LEU A 559 1.56 5.62 -12.89
N GLY A 560 0.94 6.67 -13.45
CA GLY A 560 0.21 6.65 -14.72
C GLY A 560 -1.06 5.79 -14.68
N SER A 561 -1.69 5.62 -13.51
CA SER A 561 -2.93 4.81 -13.37
C SER A 561 -3.58 4.90 -11.99
N ARG A 562 -4.86 5.31 -11.93
CA ARG A 562 -5.69 5.23 -10.71
C ARG A 562 -5.78 3.83 -10.11
N GLU A 563 -5.78 2.79 -10.95
CA GLU A 563 -5.82 1.40 -10.49
C GLU A 563 -4.56 1.02 -9.71
N LEU A 564 -3.40 1.55 -10.09
CA LEU A 564 -2.17 1.33 -9.32
C LEU A 564 -2.16 2.12 -8.00
N VAL A 565 -2.78 3.31 -7.96
CA VAL A 565 -3.06 4.02 -6.70
C VAL A 565 -3.94 3.16 -5.80
N ARG A 566 -5.14 2.74 -6.25
CA ARG A 566 -6.07 1.88 -5.48
C ARG A 566 -5.38 0.60 -4.98
N LYS A 567 -4.62 -0.07 -5.84
CA LYS A 567 -3.91 -1.32 -5.53
C LYS A 567 -2.84 -1.18 -4.45
N HIS A 568 -2.09 -0.08 -4.45
CA HIS A 568 -1.04 0.16 -3.45
C HIS A 568 -1.59 0.82 -2.17
N LEU A 569 -2.62 1.66 -2.27
CA LEU A 569 -3.35 2.28 -1.16
C LEU A 569 -3.88 1.24 -0.15
N LYS A 570 -4.42 0.13 -0.65
CA LYS A 570 -4.90 -1.01 0.16
C LYS A 570 -3.79 -1.91 0.73
N LYS A 571 -2.55 -1.76 0.28
CA LYS A 571 -1.45 -2.69 0.60
C LYS A 571 -0.25 -2.04 1.28
N THR A 572 -0.17 -0.71 1.28
CA THR A 572 1.00 0.02 1.77
C THR A 572 0.61 1.33 2.46
N GLY A 573 1.12 1.49 3.69
CA GLY A 573 0.78 2.58 4.60
C GLY A 573 1.63 3.84 4.43
N TRP A 574 2.05 4.22 3.22
CA TRP A 574 2.94 5.38 3.00
C TRP A 574 2.36 6.52 2.15
N PHE A 575 1.20 6.33 1.50
CA PHE A 575 0.62 7.30 0.54
C PHE A 575 0.47 8.72 1.11
N PHE A 576 0.08 8.81 2.38
CA PHE A 576 -0.25 10.06 3.06
C PHE A 576 0.87 10.59 3.97
N PHE A 577 2.03 9.91 4.03
CA PHE A 577 3.15 10.29 4.91
C PHE A 577 4.13 11.28 4.28
N SER A 578 4.17 11.41 2.95
CA SER A 578 4.91 12.47 2.24
C SER A 578 4.05 13.71 1.99
N SER A 579 4.70 14.88 1.90
CA SER A 579 4.07 16.12 1.44
C SER A 579 4.17 16.24 -0.07
N VAL A 580 3.11 16.75 -0.72
CA VAL A 580 3.11 16.99 -2.16
C VAL A 580 4.08 18.13 -2.47
N GLU A 581 3.89 19.28 -1.83
CA GLU A 581 4.71 20.49 -1.95
C GLU A 581 6.15 20.31 -1.42
N LYS A 582 6.33 19.73 -0.23
CA LYS A 582 7.64 19.69 0.45
C LYS A 582 8.47 18.43 0.13
N THR A 583 7.93 17.49 -0.64
CA THR A 583 8.64 16.22 -0.91
C THR A 583 8.45 15.74 -2.36
N LEU A 584 7.20 15.52 -2.81
CA LEU A 584 6.95 14.88 -4.10
C LEU A 584 7.26 15.82 -5.29
N HIS A 585 6.85 17.10 -5.22
CA HIS A 585 7.19 18.10 -6.22
C HIS A 585 8.70 18.39 -6.31
N PRO A 586 9.43 18.69 -5.21
CA PRO A 586 10.88 18.91 -5.27
C PRO A 586 11.64 17.71 -5.83
N ASN A 587 11.25 16.49 -5.47
CA ASN A 587 11.87 15.28 -5.99
C ASN A 587 11.59 15.06 -7.49
N LEU A 588 10.34 15.28 -7.93
CA LEU A 588 9.98 15.17 -9.34
C LEU A 588 10.68 16.26 -10.17
N LYS A 589 10.70 17.50 -9.67
CA LYS A 589 11.39 18.63 -10.29
C LYS A 589 12.89 18.37 -10.41
N PHE A 590 13.55 17.95 -9.33
CA PHE A 590 14.98 17.61 -9.33
C PHE A 590 15.31 16.49 -10.34
N LEU A 591 14.56 15.39 -10.33
CA LEU A 591 14.85 14.27 -11.24
C LEU A 591 14.55 14.61 -12.72
N ARG A 592 13.54 15.43 -13.00
CA ARG A 592 13.16 15.79 -14.38
C ARG A 592 14.00 16.95 -14.92
N ASP A 593 14.08 18.06 -14.18
CA ASP A 593 14.63 19.33 -14.66
C ASP A 593 16.15 19.39 -14.47
N GLU A 594 16.67 18.95 -13.32
CA GLU A 594 18.12 19.00 -13.02
C GLU A 594 18.87 17.71 -13.39
N CYS A 595 18.20 16.55 -13.36
CA CYS A 595 18.79 15.26 -13.76
C CYS A 595 18.41 14.81 -15.18
N GLY A 596 17.50 15.50 -15.86
CA GLY A 596 17.09 15.20 -17.24
C GLY A 596 16.32 13.87 -17.42
N ILE A 597 15.67 13.35 -16.37
CA ILE A 597 15.03 12.02 -16.39
C ILE A 597 13.55 12.16 -16.78
N PRO A 598 13.09 11.56 -17.91
CA PRO A 598 11.69 11.62 -18.31
C PRO A 598 10.74 10.97 -17.30
N GLU A 599 9.56 11.57 -17.07
CA GLU A 599 8.56 11.04 -16.12
C GLU A 599 8.12 9.61 -16.47
N GLU A 600 8.10 9.25 -17.76
CA GLU A 600 7.87 7.87 -18.23
C GLU A 600 8.89 6.87 -17.64
N ARG A 601 10.18 7.22 -17.64
CA ARG A 601 11.29 6.38 -17.16
C ARG A 601 11.22 6.21 -15.64
N LEU A 602 10.77 7.25 -14.93
CA LEU A 602 10.45 7.16 -13.51
C LEU A 602 9.27 6.19 -13.28
N SER A 603 8.16 6.35 -14.01
CA SER A 603 6.94 5.56 -13.83
C SER A 603 7.20 4.05 -13.87
N LEU A 604 8.07 3.57 -14.76
CA LEU A 604 8.43 2.16 -14.88
C LEU A 604 9.02 1.56 -13.59
N VAL A 605 9.78 2.35 -12.83
CA VAL A 605 10.34 1.94 -11.53
C VAL A 605 9.33 2.17 -10.40
N LEU A 606 8.62 3.29 -10.42
CA LEU A 606 7.64 3.65 -9.40
C LEU A 606 6.48 2.66 -9.33
N ARG A 607 5.99 2.14 -10.47
CA ARG A 607 4.94 1.10 -10.53
C ARG A 607 5.16 -0.06 -9.56
N GLY A 608 6.41 -0.46 -9.30
CA GLY A 608 6.76 -1.52 -8.35
C GLY A 608 7.18 -1.06 -6.94
N ARG A 609 7.68 0.18 -6.78
CA ARG A 609 8.34 0.67 -5.54
C ARG A 609 8.12 2.18 -5.30
N PRO A 610 6.89 2.72 -5.25
CA PRO A 610 6.66 4.16 -5.44
C PRO A 610 7.19 5.04 -4.29
N HIS A 611 7.33 4.47 -3.09
CA HIS A 611 7.94 5.08 -1.89
C HIS A 611 9.34 5.71 -2.08
N PHE A 612 10.00 5.45 -3.21
CA PHE A 612 11.25 6.10 -3.62
C PHE A 612 11.07 7.61 -3.81
N MET A 613 9.92 8.07 -4.31
CA MET A 613 9.63 9.51 -4.42
C MET A 613 9.32 10.17 -3.06
N SER A 614 9.03 9.40 -2.02
CA SER A 614 8.77 9.91 -0.66
C SER A 614 10.04 10.08 0.18
N GLN A 615 11.23 10.09 -0.43
CA GLN A 615 12.48 10.43 0.26
C GLN A 615 12.62 11.94 0.46
N LYS A 616 13.44 12.33 1.44
CA LYS A 616 13.83 13.74 1.66
C LYS A 616 14.60 14.27 0.42
N PRO A 617 14.42 15.52 -0.03
CA PRO A 617 15.08 16.02 -1.25
C PRO A 617 16.61 15.92 -1.21
N GLU A 618 17.24 16.18 -0.07
CA GLU A 618 18.69 16.07 0.10
C GLU A 618 19.14 14.62 0.08
N SER A 619 18.30 13.69 0.57
CA SER A 619 18.57 12.25 0.49
C SER A 619 18.45 11.72 -0.94
N LEU A 620 17.61 12.33 -1.78
CA LEU A 620 17.51 12.01 -3.21
C LEU A 620 18.68 12.63 -4.00
N ARG A 621 19.08 13.87 -3.69
CA ARG A 621 20.31 14.49 -4.22
C ARG A 621 21.54 13.65 -3.87
N ALA A 622 21.68 13.20 -2.63
CA ALA A 622 22.75 12.29 -2.19
C ALA A 622 22.62 10.83 -2.70
N LEU A 623 21.54 10.49 -3.42
CA LEU A 623 21.46 9.26 -4.23
C LEU A 623 21.95 9.48 -5.65
N VAL A 624 21.68 10.66 -6.22
CA VAL A 624 22.17 11.09 -7.53
C VAL A 624 23.68 11.29 -7.51
N VAL A 625 24.22 12.04 -6.54
CA VAL A 625 25.68 12.22 -6.37
C VAL A 625 26.41 10.88 -6.29
N ARG A 626 25.93 9.93 -5.48
CA ARG A 626 26.51 8.57 -5.39
C ARG A 626 26.33 7.69 -6.63
N ALA A 627 25.46 8.06 -7.57
CA ALA A 627 25.37 7.43 -8.88
C ALA A 627 26.32 8.09 -9.90
N ASP A 628 26.48 9.41 -9.82
CA ASP A 628 27.43 10.18 -10.63
C ASP A 628 28.89 9.85 -10.22
N GLU A 629 29.19 9.69 -8.93
CA GLU A 629 30.46 9.15 -8.38
C GLU A 629 30.82 7.79 -8.97
N LEU A 630 29.82 6.90 -9.14
CA LEU A 630 29.98 5.60 -9.80
C LEU A 630 30.05 5.71 -11.34
N GLY A 631 30.12 6.92 -11.90
CA GLY A 631 30.24 7.21 -13.32
C GLY A 631 29.02 6.79 -14.16
N MET A 632 27.82 6.72 -13.57
CA MET A 632 26.60 6.30 -14.27
C MET A 632 26.03 7.43 -15.14
N PRO A 633 25.92 7.27 -16.47
CA PRO A 633 25.31 8.29 -17.31
C PRO A 633 23.83 8.49 -16.95
N ARG A 634 23.44 9.72 -16.59
CA ARG A 634 22.05 10.09 -16.24
C ARG A 634 21.03 9.68 -17.32
N GLN A 635 21.46 9.72 -18.58
CA GLN A 635 20.65 9.31 -19.74
C GLN A 635 20.47 7.80 -19.92
N SER A 636 21.21 6.97 -19.17
CA SER A 636 21.05 5.51 -19.16
C SER A 636 19.74 5.11 -18.48
N TRP A 637 19.00 4.15 -19.05
CA TRP A 637 17.85 3.53 -18.37
C TRP A 637 18.23 2.88 -17.03
N ARG A 638 19.52 2.52 -16.85
CA ARG A 638 20.05 1.97 -15.60
C ARG A 638 20.19 3.01 -14.49
N PHE A 639 20.15 4.31 -14.77
CA PHE A 639 20.34 5.37 -13.78
C PHE A 639 19.29 5.31 -12.67
N VAL A 640 18.00 5.38 -13.01
CA VAL A 640 16.88 5.25 -12.05
C VAL A 640 16.95 3.91 -11.28
N ARG A 641 17.47 2.86 -11.91
CA ARG A 641 17.65 1.54 -11.29
C ARG A 641 18.80 1.50 -10.27
N ILE A 642 19.89 2.25 -10.46
CA ILE A 642 20.92 2.37 -9.43
C ILE A 642 20.49 3.30 -8.29
N LEU A 643 19.77 4.41 -8.57
CA LEU A 643 19.19 5.26 -7.52
C LEU A 643 18.29 4.44 -6.57
N TYR A 644 17.44 3.58 -7.14
CA TYR A 644 16.63 2.64 -6.36
C TYR A 644 17.47 1.63 -5.56
N VAL A 645 18.57 1.11 -6.11
CA VAL A 645 19.45 0.19 -5.37
C VAL A 645 20.17 0.89 -4.22
N LEU A 646 20.78 2.06 -4.48
CA LEU A 646 21.46 2.88 -3.48
C LEU A 646 20.49 3.42 -2.40
N HIS A 647 19.19 3.48 -2.70
CA HIS A 647 18.14 3.77 -1.70
C HIS A 647 17.92 2.60 -0.73
N THR A 648 18.02 1.36 -1.22
CA THR A 648 17.89 0.15 -0.37
C THR A 648 19.14 -0.19 0.44
N VAL A 649 20.25 0.54 0.25
CA VAL A 649 21.56 0.28 0.86
C VAL A 649 22.06 1.54 1.57
N SER A 650 22.21 1.49 2.90
CA SER A 650 22.79 2.60 3.68
C SER A 650 24.27 2.82 3.34
N LYS A 651 24.83 4.01 3.62
CA LYS A 651 26.19 4.37 3.19
C LYS A 651 27.22 3.36 3.69
N GLU A 652 27.11 2.99 4.96
CA GLU A 652 27.96 2.03 5.67
C GLU A 652 27.87 0.61 5.06
N ARG A 653 26.67 0.23 4.57
CA ARG A 653 26.42 -1.05 3.87
C ARG A 653 26.79 -1.03 2.38
N PHE A 654 27.14 0.13 1.85
CA PHE A 654 27.72 0.30 0.53
C PHE A 654 29.25 0.31 0.64
N GLU A 655 29.78 1.13 1.54
CA GLU A 655 31.21 1.20 1.91
C GLU A 655 31.74 -0.20 2.28
N ALA A 656 31.08 -0.92 3.20
CA ALA A 656 31.47 -2.29 3.55
C ALA A 656 31.38 -3.31 2.38
N LYS A 657 30.78 -2.97 1.23
CA LYS A 657 30.88 -3.77 -0.01
C LYS A 657 32.02 -3.31 -0.91
N VAL A 658 32.37 -2.02 -0.92
CA VAL A 658 33.61 -1.53 -1.57
C VAL A 658 34.80 -2.20 -0.88
N GLU A 659 34.86 -2.10 0.46
CA GLU A 659 35.83 -2.79 1.33
C GLU A 659 35.93 -4.29 1.00
N LEU A 660 34.79 -5.00 0.95
CA LEU A 660 34.77 -6.42 0.66
C LEU A 660 35.31 -6.75 -0.74
N MET A 661 34.95 -5.97 -1.77
CA MET A 661 35.49 -6.20 -3.12
C MET A 661 36.98 -5.84 -3.21
N ARG A 662 37.43 -4.79 -2.49
CA ARG A 662 38.85 -4.44 -2.38
C ARG A 662 39.66 -5.54 -1.70
N SER A 663 39.09 -6.21 -0.68
CA SER A 663 39.69 -7.40 -0.05
C SER A 663 39.73 -8.65 -0.95
N PHE A 664 38.99 -8.65 -2.06
CA PHE A 664 39.13 -9.61 -3.16
C PHE A 664 39.96 -9.06 -4.34
N GLY A 665 40.68 -7.95 -4.17
CA GLY A 665 41.58 -7.39 -5.19
C GLY A 665 40.94 -6.47 -6.24
N TRP A 666 39.66 -6.08 -6.12
CA TRP A 666 39.07 -5.11 -7.05
C TRP A 666 39.57 -3.68 -6.80
N SER A 667 39.99 -3.00 -7.85
CA SER A 667 40.18 -1.54 -7.84
C SER A 667 38.85 -0.78 -7.80
N GLU A 668 38.89 0.50 -7.46
CA GLU A 668 37.67 1.33 -7.38
C GLU A 668 37.07 1.63 -8.77
N SER A 669 37.91 1.69 -9.80
CA SER A 669 37.48 1.82 -11.20
C SER A 669 36.72 0.57 -11.67
N GLU A 670 37.16 -0.62 -11.25
CA GLU A 670 36.54 -1.91 -11.52
C GLU A 670 35.25 -2.09 -10.73
N PHE A 671 35.22 -1.75 -9.44
CA PHE A 671 33.99 -1.73 -8.65
C PHE A 671 32.94 -0.80 -9.27
N SER A 672 33.36 0.38 -9.73
CA SER A 672 32.48 1.33 -10.42
C SER A 672 32.01 0.78 -11.77
N SER A 673 32.90 0.21 -12.59
CA SER A 673 32.56 -0.51 -13.83
C SER A 673 31.55 -1.64 -13.58
N ALA A 674 31.74 -2.41 -12.51
CA ALA A 674 30.87 -3.49 -12.10
C ALA A 674 29.47 -2.98 -11.67
N ALA A 675 29.44 -1.94 -10.84
CA ALA A 675 28.22 -1.28 -10.40
C ALA A 675 27.44 -0.66 -11.58
N ARG A 676 28.13 -0.08 -12.56
CA ARG A 676 27.51 0.44 -13.81
C ARG A 676 26.83 -0.63 -14.63
N LYS A 677 27.52 -1.76 -14.84
CA LYS A 677 27.01 -2.89 -15.64
C LYS A 677 25.86 -3.62 -14.95
N ALA A 678 25.93 -3.83 -13.64
CA ALA A 678 25.00 -4.70 -12.90
C ALA A 678 24.62 -4.20 -11.48
N PRO A 679 23.96 -3.01 -11.32
CA PRO A 679 23.71 -2.40 -10.00
C PRO A 679 23.10 -3.33 -8.96
N THR A 680 22.25 -4.27 -9.40
CA THR A 680 21.47 -5.17 -8.55
C THR A 680 22.28 -6.02 -7.56
N PHE A 681 23.61 -6.22 -7.74
CA PHE A 681 24.41 -6.99 -6.77
C PHE A 681 24.60 -6.22 -5.44
N LEU A 682 24.63 -4.88 -5.48
CA LEU A 682 24.80 -4.04 -4.29
C LEU A 682 23.65 -4.18 -3.28
N ALA A 683 22.46 -4.61 -3.74
CA ALA A 683 21.28 -4.88 -2.92
C ALA A 683 21.31 -6.26 -2.22
N MET A 684 22.31 -7.12 -2.48
CA MET A 684 22.49 -8.38 -1.76
C MET A 684 23.03 -8.16 -0.34
N SER A 685 22.84 -9.14 0.55
CA SER A 685 23.54 -9.16 1.83
C SER A 685 25.05 -9.37 1.62
N LEU A 686 25.86 -8.81 2.52
CA LEU A 686 27.31 -8.84 2.43
C LEU A 686 27.84 -10.29 2.39
N ASP A 687 27.27 -11.19 3.19
CA ASP A 687 27.65 -12.62 3.19
C ASP A 687 27.13 -13.41 1.98
N MET A 688 26.20 -12.86 1.20
CA MET A 688 25.80 -13.45 -0.09
C MET A 688 26.78 -13.00 -1.19
N VAL A 689 27.25 -11.75 -1.14
CA VAL A 689 28.34 -11.28 -2.02
C VAL A 689 29.62 -12.06 -1.73
N ARG A 690 30.03 -12.19 -0.45
CA ARG A 690 31.23 -12.94 -0.04
C ARG A 690 31.22 -14.37 -0.58
N ARG A 691 30.17 -15.17 -0.28
CA ARG A 691 30.00 -16.56 -0.79
C ARG A 691 29.97 -16.71 -2.30
N LYS A 692 29.72 -15.63 -3.05
CA LYS A 692 29.78 -15.63 -4.51
C LYS A 692 31.19 -15.36 -5.02
N MET A 693 31.90 -14.41 -4.41
CA MET A 693 33.31 -14.15 -4.69
C MET A 693 34.16 -15.37 -4.30
N GLU A 694 34.03 -15.88 -3.08
CA GLU A 694 34.67 -17.12 -2.59
C GLU A 694 34.45 -18.30 -3.54
N PHE A 695 33.24 -18.48 -4.07
CA PHE A 695 32.97 -19.56 -5.02
C PHE A 695 33.66 -19.33 -6.37
N PHE A 696 33.56 -18.13 -6.96
CA PHE A 696 34.16 -17.88 -8.27
C PHE A 696 35.69 -17.87 -8.21
N ILE A 697 36.30 -17.30 -7.17
CA ILE A 697 37.75 -17.28 -6.99
C ILE A 697 38.24 -18.68 -6.58
N ASN A 698 37.85 -19.15 -5.39
CA ASN A 698 38.48 -20.32 -4.76
C ASN A 698 38.03 -21.67 -5.35
N VAL A 699 36.86 -21.74 -6.00
CA VAL A 699 36.30 -23.02 -6.52
C VAL A 699 36.28 -23.06 -8.05
N VAL A 700 36.11 -21.93 -8.74
CA VAL A 700 36.13 -21.86 -10.22
C VAL A 700 37.49 -21.38 -10.78
N GLY A 701 38.38 -20.84 -9.94
CA GLY A 701 39.67 -20.31 -10.38
C GLY A 701 39.55 -19.04 -11.21
N TYR A 702 38.53 -18.21 -10.95
CA TYR A 702 38.36 -16.94 -11.66
C TYR A 702 39.11 -15.81 -10.95
N ASP A 703 40.06 -15.24 -11.69
CA ASP A 703 40.67 -13.94 -11.43
C ASP A 703 39.60 -12.88 -11.03
N PRO A 704 39.83 -12.10 -9.95
CA PRO A 704 38.88 -11.09 -9.50
C PRO A 704 38.54 -10.02 -10.53
N SER A 705 39.51 -9.53 -11.30
CA SER A 705 39.32 -8.52 -12.33
C SER A 705 38.43 -9.02 -13.48
N PHE A 706 38.54 -10.30 -13.85
CA PHE A 706 37.60 -10.94 -14.76
C PHE A 706 36.16 -10.93 -14.21
N ILE A 707 35.95 -11.17 -12.91
CA ILE A 707 34.63 -11.09 -12.27
C ILE A 707 34.12 -9.64 -12.29
N ALA A 708 34.96 -8.64 -12.05
CA ALA A 708 34.61 -7.22 -12.16
C ALA A 708 34.25 -6.81 -13.59
N SER A 709 34.90 -7.42 -14.59
CA SER A 709 34.56 -7.23 -16.00
C SER A 709 33.16 -7.75 -16.32
N GLN A 710 32.72 -8.85 -15.68
CA GLN A 710 31.43 -9.55 -15.89
C GLN A 710 30.56 -9.70 -14.62
N PRO A 711 30.16 -8.60 -13.95
CA PRO A 711 29.50 -8.64 -12.63
C PRO A 711 28.11 -9.30 -12.63
N ASN A 712 27.53 -9.51 -13.82
CA ASN A 712 26.28 -10.26 -13.98
C ASN A 712 26.39 -11.73 -13.48
N LEU A 713 27.61 -12.29 -13.40
CA LEU A 713 27.88 -13.57 -12.76
C LEU A 713 27.36 -13.62 -11.31
N LEU A 714 27.49 -12.52 -10.58
CA LEU A 714 27.00 -12.37 -9.21
C LEU A 714 25.48 -12.37 -9.12
N LEU A 715 24.74 -12.11 -10.20
CA LEU A 715 23.27 -12.06 -10.18
C LEU A 715 22.59 -13.43 -10.28
N PHE A 716 23.26 -14.46 -10.80
CA PHE A 716 22.69 -15.81 -10.92
C PHE A 716 22.54 -16.50 -9.55
N SER A 717 21.56 -17.39 -9.39
CA SER A 717 21.42 -18.17 -8.16
C SER A 717 22.60 -19.12 -7.98
N LEU A 718 23.33 -18.97 -6.87
CA LEU A 718 24.51 -19.80 -6.56
C LEU A 718 24.12 -21.29 -6.53
N ARG A 719 23.10 -21.64 -5.73
CA ARG A 719 22.57 -23.01 -5.62
C ARG A 719 21.83 -23.51 -6.87
N ARG A 720 21.00 -22.68 -7.53
CA ARG A 720 20.11 -23.13 -8.63
C ARG A 720 20.66 -22.97 -10.05
N ARG A 721 21.82 -22.31 -10.24
CA ARG A 721 22.39 -22.14 -11.59
C ARG A 721 23.92 -22.18 -11.62
N VAL A 722 24.62 -21.57 -10.67
CA VAL A 722 26.09 -21.51 -10.72
C VAL A 722 26.71 -22.87 -10.41
N ILE A 723 26.52 -23.37 -9.17
CA ILE A 723 27.08 -24.66 -8.72
C ILE A 723 26.68 -25.84 -9.63
N PRO A 724 25.40 -26.01 -10.06
CA PRO A 724 25.02 -27.21 -10.81
C PRO A 724 25.58 -27.22 -12.23
N ARG A 725 25.64 -26.05 -12.89
CA ARG A 725 26.24 -25.94 -14.23
C ARG A 725 27.76 -26.10 -14.18
N PHE A 726 28.41 -25.58 -13.15
CA PHE A 726 29.84 -25.80 -12.91
C PHE A 726 30.18 -27.28 -12.69
N ARG A 727 29.47 -27.96 -11.79
CA ARG A 727 29.70 -29.41 -11.53
C ARG A 727 29.50 -30.26 -12.78
N VAL A 728 28.47 -29.96 -13.59
CA VAL A 728 28.27 -30.60 -14.90
C VAL A 728 29.47 -30.35 -15.83
N THR A 729 29.97 -29.11 -15.93
CA THR A 729 31.10 -28.82 -16.83
C THR A 729 32.42 -29.43 -16.38
N GLU A 730 32.69 -29.49 -15.07
CA GLU A 730 33.90 -30.16 -14.58
C GLU A 730 33.85 -31.68 -14.80
N MET A 731 32.70 -32.32 -14.56
CA MET A 731 32.57 -33.77 -14.81
C MET A 731 32.75 -34.12 -16.29
N LEU A 732 32.24 -33.28 -17.21
CA LEU A 732 32.48 -33.43 -18.65
C LEU A 732 33.94 -33.23 -19.08
N LYS A 733 34.69 -32.33 -18.41
CA LYS A 733 36.15 -32.23 -18.61
C LYS A 733 36.87 -33.49 -18.12
N SER A 734 36.56 -33.95 -16.90
CA SER A 734 37.22 -35.10 -16.27
C SER A 734 37.00 -36.43 -17.01
N LYS A 735 35.93 -36.52 -17.81
CA LYS A 735 35.63 -37.64 -18.72
C LYS A 735 36.12 -37.40 -20.16
N GLY A 736 36.87 -36.33 -20.43
CA GLY A 736 37.42 -35.98 -21.76
C GLY A 736 36.42 -35.43 -22.79
N LEU A 737 35.12 -35.41 -22.49
CA LEU A 737 34.04 -35.16 -23.45
C LEU A 737 33.87 -33.67 -23.87
N CYS A 738 34.58 -32.74 -23.23
CA CYS A 738 34.41 -31.29 -23.43
C CYS A 738 35.60 -30.63 -24.17
N THR A 739 35.83 -31.00 -25.43
CA THR A 739 36.99 -30.57 -26.25
C THR A 739 37.07 -29.07 -26.58
N ARG A 740 35.99 -28.29 -26.46
CA ARG A 740 35.99 -26.84 -26.70
C ARG A 740 35.92 -26.05 -25.39
N GLN A 741 36.98 -25.29 -25.09
CA GLN A 741 37.12 -24.45 -23.88
C GLN A 741 36.09 -23.30 -23.79
N ARG A 742 34.82 -23.61 -23.49
CA ARG A 742 33.80 -22.61 -23.17
C ARG A 742 33.90 -22.22 -21.70
N LYS A 743 34.50 -21.07 -21.41
CA LYS A 743 34.59 -20.51 -20.04
C LYS A 743 33.20 -20.47 -19.37
N LEU A 744 33.10 -20.98 -18.13
CA LEU A 744 31.85 -21.14 -17.35
C LEU A 744 30.92 -19.92 -17.44
N ALA A 745 31.47 -18.70 -17.40
CA ALA A 745 30.72 -17.46 -17.55
C ALA A 745 29.70 -17.50 -18.70
N GLY A 746 30.12 -17.88 -19.91
CA GLY A 746 29.25 -18.00 -21.08
C GLY A 746 28.19 -19.10 -20.95
N ILE A 747 28.49 -20.14 -20.17
CA ILE A 747 27.59 -21.28 -19.90
C ILE A 747 26.49 -20.87 -18.91
N LEU A 748 26.74 -19.92 -17.99
CA LEU A 748 25.73 -19.40 -17.06
C LEU A 748 24.66 -18.52 -17.75
N PHE A 749 25.03 -17.82 -18.83
CA PHE A 749 24.11 -17.01 -19.64
C PHE A 749 23.17 -17.83 -20.53
N LEU A 750 23.46 -19.11 -20.78
CA LEU A 750 22.55 -19.97 -21.57
C LEU A 750 21.17 -20.04 -20.91
N SER A 751 20.12 -20.07 -21.74
CA SER A 751 18.80 -20.49 -21.28
C SER A 751 18.89 -21.88 -20.65
N ASP A 752 17.98 -22.21 -19.75
CA ASP A 752 17.92 -23.56 -19.18
C ASP A 752 17.71 -24.61 -20.29
N THR A 753 17.08 -24.20 -21.40
CA THR A 753 17.03 -24.93 -22.67
C THR A 753 18.45 -25.19 -23.24
N LYS A 754 19.16 -24.14 -23.69
CA LYS A 754 20.49 -24.15 -24.35
C LYS A 754 21.63 -24.75 -23.53
N PHE A 755 21.42 -24.92 -22.23
CA PHE A 755 22.33 -25.65 -21.36
C PHE A 755 22.10 -27.17 -21.45
N MET A 756 20.84 -27.62 -21.48
CA MET A 756 20.51 -29.05 -21.49
C MET A 756 21.00 -29.75 -22.75
N GLU A 757 20.66 -29.33 -23.98
CA GLU A 757 21.13 -30.08 -25.16
C GLU A 757 22.63 -29.97 -25.44
N LYS A 758 23.32 -28.95 -24.91
CA LYS A 758 24.76 -28.75 -25.21
C LYS A 758 25.73 -29.36 -24.22
N PHE A 759 25.26 -29.70 -23.02
CA PHE A 759 26.11 -30.24 -21.95
C PHE A 759 25.52 -31.46 -21.26
N VAL A 760 24.19 -31.62 -21.23
CA VAL A 760 23.54 -32.70 -20.46
C VAL A 760 23.05 -33.81 -21.38
N LEU A 761 22.25 -33.48 -22.40
CA LEU A 761 21.61 -34.47 -23.26
C LEU A 761 22.56 -35.05 -24.31
N LEU A 762 23.54 -34.26 -24.78
CA LEU A 762 24.61 -34.69 -25.69
C LEU A 762 25.53 -35.77 -25.09
N HIS A 763 25.58 -35.87 -23.76
CA HIS A 763 26.46 -36.79 -23.03
C HIS A 763 25.69 -37.67 -22.02
N LYS A 764 24.36 -37.70 -22.08
CA LYS A 764 23.49 -38.41 -21.12
C LYS A 764 23.70 -39.93 -21.06
N GLU A 765 24.22 -40.49 -22.15
CA GLU A 765 24.45 -41.93 -22.32
C GLU A 765 25.88 -42.30 -21.91
N ASN A 766 26.84 -41.38 -22.10
CA ASN A 766 28.24 -41.56 -21.74
C ASN A 766 28.53 -41.23 -20.26
N VAL A 767 27.72 -40.36 -19.64
CA VAL A 767 27.86 -39.88 -18.26
C VAL A 767 26.46 -39.65 -17.65
N PRO A 768 25.72 -40.71 -17.27
CA PRO A 768 24.36 -40.59 -16.74
C PRO A 768 24.29 -39.76 -15.43
N GLU A 769 25.38 -39.69 -14.66
CA GLU A 769 25.49 -38.97 -13.38
C GLU A 769 25.25 -37.45 -13.52
N LEU A 770 25.36 -36.91 -14.74
CA LEU A 770 25.03 -35.50 -15.07
C LEU A 770 23.60 -35.13 -14.65
N LEU A 771 22.67 -36.07 -14.71
CA LEU A 771 21.27 -35.86 -14.33
C LEU A 771 21.10 -35.76 -12.81
N ASP A 772 21.89 -36.51 -12.03
CA ASP A 772 21.81 -36.53 -10.57
C ASP A 772 22.42 -35.29 -9.91
N ILE A 773 23.48 -34.72 -10.51
CA ILE A 773 24.00 -33.39 -10.13
C ILE A 773 22.91 -32.31 -10.22
N LEU A 774 22.01 -32.40 -11.21
CA LEU A 774 20.91 -31.46 -11.42
C LEU A 774 19.71 -31.74 -10.49
N ARG A 775 19.46 -33.02 -10.16
CA ARG A 775 18.45 -33.45 -9.16
C ARG A 775 18.81 -32.94 -7.76
N VAL A 776 20.01 -33.24 -7.25
CA VAL A 776 20.48 -32.86 -5.90
C VAL A 776 20.49 -31.33 -5.69
N ALA A 777 20.74 -30.56 -6.75
CA ALA A 777 20.67 -29.10 -6.70
C ALA A 777 19.26 -28.53 -6.45
N GLY A 778 18.19 -29.32 -6.65
CA GLY A 778 16.81 -28.86 -6.62
C GLY A 778 16.45 -27.98 -7.82
N THR A 779 16.97 -28.32 -9.01
CA THR A 779 16.78 -27.56 -10.25
C THR A 779 15.77 -28.23 -11.19
N SER A 780 14.92 -27.43 -11.85
CA SER A 780 13.73 -27.91 -12.56
C SER A 780 14.01 -28.41 -13.99
N TYR A 781 15.08 -29.16 -14.20
CA TYR A 781 15.50 -29.67 -15.53
C TYR A 781 14.78 -30.97 -15.96
N GLY A 782 13.50 -31.10 -15.61
CA GLY A 782 12.67 -32.26 -15.98
C GLY A 782 12.01 -32.11 -17.35
N GLY A 783 12.81 -32.17 -18.43
CA GLY A 783 12.31 -32.25 -19.81
C GLY A 783 13.08 -31.40 -20.83
N ILE A 784 13.16 -31.88 -22.08
CA ILE A 784 13.77 -31.19 -23.22
C ILE A 784 12.83 -30.08 -23.73
N PRO A 785 13.24 -28.80 -23.79
CA PRO A 785 12.31 -27.71 -24.13
C PRO A 785 11.98 -27.59 -25.64
N ARG A 786 10.71 -27.30 -25.96
CA ARG A 786 10.14 -27.33 -27.33
C ARG A 786 10.76 -26.33 -28.31
N GLU A 787 11.38 -25.26 -27.80
CA GLU A 787 11.96 -24.18 -28.63
C GLU A 787 13.13 -24.68 -29.51
N LEU A 788 13.68 -25.86 -29.23
CA LEU A 788 14.87 -26.39 -29.89
C LEU A 788 14.56 -27.29 -31.09
N LEU A 789 13.43 -28.01 -31.06
CA LEU A 789 12.92 -28.74 -32.24
C LEU A 789 12.73 -27.78 -33.43
N TRP A 790 12.23 -26.57 -33.16
CA TRP A 790 12.06 -25.50 -34.14
C TRP A 790 13.38 -24.97 -34.72
N VAL A 791 14.44 -24.88 -33.92
CA VAL A 791 15.75 -24.37 -34.37
C VAL A 791 16.49 -25.40 -35.25
N LEU A 792 16.22 -26.70 -35.07
CA LEU A 792 16.72 -27.75 -35.95
C LEU A 792 16.02 -27.70 -37.32
N LEU A 793 14.69 -27.57 -37.34
CA LEU A 793 13.90 -27.45 -38.58
C LEU A 793 14.27 -26.22 -39.43
N LEU A 794 14.41 -25.04 -38.81
CA LEU A 794 14.76 -23.80 -39.52
C LEU A 794 16.15 -23.84 -40.18
N ARG A 795 17.04 -24.73 -39.74
CA ARG A 795 18.39 -24.87 -40.30
C ARG A 795 18.45 -25.62 -41.63
N ALA A 796 17.36 -26.28 -42.03
CA ALA A 796 17.24 -26.97 -43.32
C ALA A 796 16.71 -26.07 -44.47
N LEU A 797 16.27 -24.84 -44.16
CA LEU A 797 15.49 -24.00 -45.08
C LEU A 797 16.24 -22.79 -45.66
N PHE A 798 17.54 -22.62 -45.36
CA PHE A 798 18.34 -21.49 -45.85
C PHE A 798 19.71 -21.95 -46.37
N CYS A 799 19.78 -22.24 -47.66
CA CYS A 799 21.02 -22.28 -48.45
C CYS A 799 20.81 -21.42 -49.72
N PRO A 800 21.64 -20.39 -49.99
CA PRO A 800 21.23 -19.25 -50.83
C PRO A 800 21.61 -19.35 -52.33
N THR A 801 21.54 -20.53 -52.95
CA THR A 801 21.93 -20.72 -54.37
C THR A 801 21.00 -21.67 -55.15
N MET A 802 19.88 -21.15 -55.68
CA MET A 802 19.18 -21.70 -56.87
C MET A 802 18.09 -20.74 -57.36
N ALA A 803 17.91 -20.65 -58.68
CA ALA A 803 17.04 -19.66 -59.32
C ALA A 803 15.55 -20.08 -59.38
N ALA A 804 14.66 -19.09 -59.57
CA ALA A 804 13.20 -19.23 -59.57
C ALA A 804 12.59 -20.07 -60.73
N ALA A 805 13.41 -20.65 -61.61
CA ALA A 805 12.99 -21.61 -62.63
C ALA A 805 12.80 -23.01 -62.01
N THR A 806 13.80 -23.51 -61.29
CA THR A 806 13.75 -24.84 -60.63
C THR A 806 12.63 -24.89 -59.58
N LEU A 807 12.40 -23.78 -58.87
CA LEU A 807 11.28 -23.66 -57.92
C LEU A 807 9.93 -23.84 -58.63
N ARG A 808 9.72 -23.22 -59.80
CA ARG A 808 8.50 -23.39 -60.61
C ARG A 808 8.33 -24.81 -61.15
N SER A 809 9.42 -25.49 -61.50
CA SER A 809 9.39 -26.91 -61.89
C SER A 809 8.90 -27.82 -60.76
N VAL A 810 9.46 -27.67 -59.55
CA VAL A 810 9.07 -28.45 -58.37
C VAL A 810 7.63 -28.12 -57.92
N LEU A 811 7.22 -26.86 -57.98
CA LEU A 811 5.85 -26.43 -57.64
C LEU A 811 4.80 -26.92 -58.64
N ARG A 812 5.14 -27.05 -59.93
CA ARG A 812 4.30 -27.74 -60.93
C ARG A 812 4.22 -29.24 -60.66
N ARG A 813 5.36 -29.92 -60.43
CA ARG A 813 5.42 -31.36 -60.10
C ARG A 813 4.74 -31.75 -58.77
N LYS A 814 4.32 -30.78 -57.94
CA LYS A 814 3.55 -31.01 -56.69
C LYS A 814 2.24 -30.23 -56.62
N SER A 815 1.71 -29.73 -57.75
CA SER A 815 0.36 -29.16 -57.86
C SER A 815 0.03 -27.98 -56.92
N LEU A 816 1.04 -27.20 -56.51
CA LEU A 816 0.86 -26.07 -55.57
C LEU A 816 0.70 -24.69 -56.24
N LEU A 817 0.57 -24.65 -57.58
CA LEU A 817 0.32 -23.41 -58.34
C LEU A 817 -0.95 -22.63 -57.94
N PRO A 818 -2.12 -23.25 -57.67
CA PRO A 818 -3.38 -22.53 -57.48
C PRO A 818 -3.43 -21.56 -56.27
N LEU A 819 -2.49 -21.66 -55.32
CA LEU A 819 -2.47 -20.84 -54.11
C LEU A 819 -1.91 -19.42 -54.28
N PHE A 820 -1.45 -19.04 -55.48
CA PHE A 820 -0.85 -17.73 -55.74
C PHE A 820 -1.71 -16.76 -56.59
N GLU A 821 -2.81 -17.22 -57.22
CA GLU A 821 -3.54 -16.42 -58.22
C GLU A 821 -4.79 -15.69 -57.70
N THR A 822 -5.18 -15.88 -56.43
CA THR A 822 -6.41 -15.28 -55.86
C THR A 822 -6.23 -13.84 -55.30
N CYS A 823 -5.06 -13.22 -55.48
CA CYS A 823 -4.76 -11.86 -54.98
C CYS A 823 -5.24 -10.75 -55.93
N ARG A 824 -6.52 -10.38 -55.90
CA ARG A 824 -7.03 -9.23 -56.68
C ARG A 824 -6.77 -7.89 -56.01
N LEU A 825 -5.90 -7.09 -56.64
CA LEU A 825 -5.84 -5.63 -56.49
C LEU A 825 -7.10 -5.01 -57.14
N ARG A 826 -7.86 -4.14 -56.45
CA ARG A 826 -8.91 -3.34 -57.13
C ARG A 826 -9.33 -2.00 -56.51
N ASP A 827 -8.90 -1.63 -55.30
CA ASP A 827 -9.31 -0.36 -54.65
C ASP A 827 -8.29 0.78 -54.88
N ILE A 828 -7.95 1.02 -56.14
CA ILE A 828 -7.36 2.27 -56.63
C ILE A 828 -8.39 2.89 -57.58
N LEU A 829 -8.53 4.23 -57.56
CA LEU A 829 -9.52 5.07 -58.27
C LEU A 829 -10.86 5.30 -57.54
N PHE A 830 -11.06 6.51 -57.00
CA PHE A 830 -12.28 7.33 -57.10
C PHE A 830 -12.00 8.75 -56.53
N PHE A 831 -12.60 9.81 -57.10
CA PHE A 831 -12.26 11.22 -56.84
C PHE A 831 -13.45 12.18 -57.10
N SER A 832 -13.35 13.42 -56.58
CA SER A 832 -14.01 14.68 -57.01
C SER A 832 -15.39 15.11 -56.42
N SER A 833 -15.72 16.41 -56.64
CA SER A 833 -16.71 17.30 -55.97
C SER A 833 -16.43 17.63 -54.49
N SER A 834 -16.69 18.83 -53.93
CA SER A 834 -16.82 20.24 -54.44
C SER A 834 -16.01 21.15 -53.47
N VAL A 835 -15.70 22.45 -53.66
CA VAL A 835 -16.12 23.54 -54.59
C VAL A 835 -17.36 24.36 -54.14
N ASP A 836 -17.34 25.67 -54.44
CA ASP A 836 -18.26 26.81 -54.16
C ASP A 836 -18.42 27.28 -52.69
N ALA A 837 -18.39 28.59 -52.33
CA ALA A 837 -18.10 29.86 -53.01
C ALA A 837 -17.34 30.79 -52.00
N ALA A 838 -16.37 31.67 -52.34
CA ALA A 838 -16.45 32.99 -53.02
C ALA A 838 -17.46 33.97 -52.39
N ALA A 839 -17.18 35.26 -52.14
CA ALA A 839 -15.94 36.08 -52.13
C ALA A 839 -16.19 37.28 -51.17
N ALA A 840 -15.36 38.31 -50.91
CA ALA A 840 -13.98 38.76 -51.23
C ALA A 840 -13.47 39.51 -49.95
N VAL A 841 -12.45 40.38 -49.82
CA VAL A 841 -11.35 41.04 -50.59
C VAL A 841 -10.16 41.09 -49.58
N GLY A 842 -8.86 41.14 -49.90
CA GLY A 842 -8.05 41.13 -51.13
C GLY A 842 -6.55 41.16 -50.76
N GLY A 843 -5.65 41.18 -51.75
CA GLY A 843 -4.19 41.13 -51.54
C GLY A 843 -3.53 39.87 -52.11
N THR A 844 -2.42 40.03 -52.83
CA THR A 844 -1.90 39.04 -53.79
C THR A 844 -0.59 38.37 -53.37
N ILE A 845 -0.63 37.06 -53.08
CA ILE A 845 0.54 36.15 -53.19
C ILE A 845 0.06 34.80 -53.76
N SER A 846 0.88 34.17 -54.61
CA SER A 846 0.64 32.85 -55.22
C SER A 846 0.77 31.70 -54.19
N PRO A 847 -0.08 30.64 -54.25
CA PRO A 847 -0.08 29.57 -53.25
C PRO A 847 1.10 28.59 -53.43
N ASN A 848 2.16 28.75 -52.64
CA ASN A 848 3.28 27.82 -52.62
C ASN A 848 2.91 26.51 -51.87
N PRO A 849 2.87 25.32 -52.51
CA PRO A 849 2.53 24.06 -51.85
C PRO A 849 3.56 23.61 -50.79
N HIS A 850 4.77 24.17 -50.79
CA HIS A 850 5.77 23.95 -49.74
C HIS A 850 5.26 24.38 -48.36
N PHE A 851 4.52 25.49 -48.30
CA PHE A 851 4.02 26.10 -47.06
C PHE A 851 3.22 25.13 -46.19
N MET A 852 2.26 24.39 -46.77
CA MET A 852 1.47 23.42 -46.00
C MET A 852 2.23 22.14 -45.64
N VAL A 853 3.30 21.79 -46.37
CA VAL A 853 4.20 20.69 -45.98
C VAL A 853 5.05 21.11 -44.78
N GLU A 854 5.68 22.27 -44.87
CA GLU A 854 6.52 22.88 -43.85
C GLU A 854 5.74 23.17 -42.55
N TYR A 855 4.52 23.72 -42.66
CA TYR A 855 3.60 23.89 -41.53
C TYR A 855 3.24 22.56 -40.86
N LEU A 856 3.03 21.46 -41.61
CA LEU A 856 2.75 20.15 -41.00
C LEU A 856 3.99 19.51 -40.35
N VAL A 857 5.19 19.75 -40.87
CA VAL A 857 6.45 19.38 -40.19
C VAL A 857 6.58 20.16 -38.88
N ASN A 858 6.51 21.49 -38.94
CA ASN A 858 6.82 22.37 -37.82
C ASN A 858 5.72 22.40 -36.74
N SER A 859 4.46 22.59 -37.13
CA SER A 859 3.33 22.75 -36.19
C SER A 859 2.71 21.43 -35.71
N CYS A 860 2.90 20.33 -36.46
CA CYS A 860 2.33 19.01 -36.18
C CYS A 860 3.34 17.86 -36.03
N GLY A 861 4.65 18.08 -36.24
CA GLY A 861 5.71 17.10 -35.98
C GLY A 861 5.74 15.92 -36.95
N PHE A 862 5.25 16.08 -38.19
CA PHE A 862 5.35 15.09 -39.26
C PHE A 862 6.79 14.97 -39.79
N SER A 863 7.21 13.80 -40.30
CA SER A 863 8.39 13.76 -41.18
C SER A 863 8.03 14.36 -42.55
N PRO A 864 8.99 14.91 -43.32
CA PRO A 864 8.71 15.56 -44.61
C PRO A 864 7.91 14.69 -45.59
N SER A 865 8.19 13.38 -45.63
CA SER A 865 7.49 12.40 -46.48
C SER A 865 6.08 12.01 -46.01
N GLU A 866 5.74 12.23 -44.73
CA GLU A 866 4.37 12.10 -44.20
C GLU A 866 3.60 13.42 -44.40
N ALA A 867 4.28 14.56 -44.21
CA ALA A 867 3.73 15.89 -44.44
C ALA A 867 3.33 16.09 -45.90
N ALA A 868 4.18 15.72 -46.87
CA ALA A 868 3.89 15.77 -48.31
C ALA A 868 2.73 14.87 -48.78
N LYS A 869 2.32 13.89 -47.96
CA LYS A 869 1.08 13.10 -48.18
C LYS A 869 -0.13 13.77 -47.53
N SER A 870 0.08 14.39 -46.37
CA SER A 870 -0.96 14.97 -45.52
C SER A 870 -1.35 16.40 -45.89
N SER A 871 -0.51 17.12 -46.64
CA SER A 871 -0.79 18.46 -47.15
C SER A 871 -1.77 18.47 -48.33
N LYS A 872 -1.85 17.39 -49.12
CA LYS A 872 -2.65 17.34 -50.35
C LYS A 872 -4.15 17.67 -50.15
N PRO A 873 -4.84 17.18 -49.10
CA PRO A 873 -6.25 17.55 -48.84
C PRO A 873 -6.43 18.99 -48.30
N LEU A 874 -5.34 19.71 -48.05
CA LEU A 874 -5.32 21.04 -47.42
C LEU A 874 -4.85 22.15 -48.36
N ALA A 875 -4.59 21.85 -49.64
CA ALA A 875 -4.06 22.79 -50.64
C ALA A 875 -4.94 24.03 -50.91
N HIS A 876 -6.19 24.04 -50.43
CA HIS A 876 -7.10 25.19 -50.49
C HIS A 876 -6.84 26.23 -49.37
N LEU A 877 -6.08 25.90 -48.33
CA LEU A 877 -5.79 26.79 -47.21
C LEU A 877 -4.68 27.79 -47.57
N ARG A 878 -5.00 29.08 -47.51
CA ARG A 878 -4.06 30.20 -47.78
C ARG A 878 -3.56 30.92 -46.52
N SER A 879 -4.04 30.54 -45.34
CA SER A 879 -3.65 31.08 -44.03
C SER A 879 -3.59 29.95 -42.99
N THR A 880 -2.75 30.10 -41.97
CA THR A 880 -2.68 29.15 -40.86
C THR A 880 -3.77 29.35 -39.80
N GLU A 881 -4.50 30.48 -39.80
CA GLU A 881 -5.45 30.86 -38.73
C GLU A 881 -6.43 29.74 -38.35
N LYS A 882 -7.08 29.12 -39.35
CA LYS A 882 -8.06 28.04 -39.12
C LYS A 882 -7.37 26.76 -38.60
N PRO A 883 -6.30 26.25 -39.24
CA PRO A 883 -5.45 25.21 -38.65
C PRO A 883 -4.94 25.52 -37.23
N ASP A 884 -4.47 26.72 -36.94
CA ASP A 884 -3.92 27.10 -35.65
C ASP A 884 -5.00 27.22 -34.57
N ALA A 885 -6.19 27.73 -34.92
CA ALA A 885 -7.36 27.69 -34.03
C ALA A 885 -7.73 26.23 -33.68
N VAL A 886 -7.76 25.32 -34.66
CA VAL A 886 -8.00 23.89 -34.42
C VAL A 886 -6.88 23.25 -33.58
N LEU A 887 -5.61 23.54 -33.88
CA LEU A 887 -4.48 22.98 -33.13
C LEU A 887 -4.43 23.51 -31.71
N ASN A 888 -4.69 24.81 -31.49
CA ASN A 888 -4.73 25.42 -30.17
C ASN A 888 -5.93 24.91 -29.36
N PHE A 889 -7.09 24.71 -30.00
CA PHE A 889 -8.21 24.01 -29.39
C PHE A 889 -7.80 22.57 -28.98
N MET A 890 -7.27 21.75 -29.90
CA MET A 890 -6.84 20.38 -29.60
C MET A 890 -5.76 20.33 -28.49
N ARG A 891 -4.81 21.27 -28.48
CA ARG A 891 -3.81 21.44 -27.40
C ARG A 891 -4.49 21.78 -26.06
N SER A 892 -5.50 22.65 -26.05
CA SER A 892 -6.27 22.99 -24.84
C SER A 892 -7.09 21.81 -24.30
N GLN A 893 -7.62 20.96 -25.18
CA GLN A 893 -8.28 19.69 -24.81
C GLN A 893 -7.26 18.57 -24.49
N GLY A 894 -5.97 18.90 -24.33
CA GLY A 894 -4.93 17.97 -23.85
C GLY A 894 -4.25 17.08 -24.91
N PHE A 895 -4.43 17.31 -26.21
CA PHE A 895 -3.71 16.53 -27.24
C PHE A 895 -2.22 16.93 -27.30
N VAL A 896 -1.36 15.96 -26.99
CA VAL A 896 0.10 16.07 -27.18
C VAL A 896 0.47 15.83 -28.64
N GLY A 897 1.57 16.42 -29.13
CA GLY A 897 1.98 16.42 -30.56
C GLY A 897 1.94 15.06 -31.27
N ALA A 898 2.34 13.96 -30.62
CA ALA A 898 2.25 12.61 -31.20
C ALA A 898 0.79 12.15 -31.43
N GLY A 899 -0.14 12.57 -30.56
CA GLY A 899 -1.58 12.37 -30.72
C GLY A 899 -2.17 13.25 -31.82
N ILE A 900 -1.78 14.52 -31.88
CA ILE A 900 -2.13 15.44 -32.98
C ILE A 900 -1.69 14.84 -34.32
N ARG A 901 -0.43 14.44 -34.46
CA ARG A 901 0.09 13.77 -35.65
C ARG A 901 -0.72 12.53 -36.03
N LYS A 902 -1.11 11.69 -35.06
CA LYS A 902 -1.95 10.50 -35.30
C LYS A 902 -3.37 10.85 -35.77
N LEU A 903 -3.94 11.96 -35.29
CA LEU A 903 -5.27 12.42 -35.70
C LEU A 903 -5.24 13.02 -37.12
N ILE A 904 -4.28 13.90 -37.38
CA ILE A 904 -4.12 14.59 -38.67
C ILE A 904 -3.63 13.63 -39.77
N SER A 905 -2.73 12.68 -39.49
CA SER A 905 -2.29 11.67 -40.48
C SER A 905 -3.40 10.70 -40.89
N PHE A 906 -4.42 10.51 -40.04
CA PHE A 906 -5.61 9.74 -40.38
C PHE A 906 -6.63 10.54 -41.21
N ARG A 907 -6.77 11.85 -40.95
CA ARG A 907 -7.61 12.75 -41.75
C ARG A 907 -7.16 14.21 -41.62
N PRO A 908 -6.36 14.75 -42.57
CA PRO A 908 -5.80 16.10 -42.44
C PRO A 908 -6.86 17.21 -42.35
N VAL A 909 -7.99 17.00 -43.05
CA VAL A 909 -9.15 17.92 -43.14
C VAL A 909 -9.77 18.28 -41.77
N TYR A 910 -9.40 17.61 -40.67
CA TYR A 910 -9.77 18.09 -39.34
C TYR A 910 -9.23 19.51 -39.04
N LEU A 911 -8.12 19.94 -39.65
CA LEU A 911 -7.60 21.32 -39.56
C LEU A 911 -8.51 22.38 -40.23
N CYS A 912 -9.50 21.96 -41.01
CA CYS A 912 -10.49 22.85 -41.65
C CYS A 912 -11.79 22.98 -40.84
N CYS A 913 -11.92 22.30 -39.69
CA CYS A 913 -13.16 22.31 -38.90
C CYS A 913 -13.32 23.59 -38.09
N ASN A 914 -14.49 24.24 -38.15
CA ASN A 914 -14.83 25.31 -37.21
C ASN A 914 -14.79 24.78 -35.76
N VAL A 915 -14.12 25.50 -34.86
CA VAL A 915 -13.97 25.07 -33.47
C VAL A 915 -15.30 25.14 -32.72
N GLU A 916 -15.93 26.31 -32.69
CA GLU A 916 -17.12 26.64 -31.90
C GLU A 916 -18.36 25.83 -32.32
N ASN A 917 -18.60 25.69 -33.62
CA ASN A 917 -19.83 25.12 -34.18
C ASN A 917 -19.74 23.61 -34.48
N ASN A 918 -18.57 22.98 -34.33
CA ASN A 918 -18.38 21.57 -34.72
C ASN A 918 -17.50 20.77 -33.74
N LEU A 919 -16.37 21.31 -33.28
CA LEU A 919 -15.49 20.60 -32.35
C LEU A 919 -15.89 20.78 -30.88
N ALA A 920 -15.98 22.03 -30.40
CA ALA A 920 -16.32 22.35 -29.02
C ALA A 920 -17.62 21.69 -28.52
N PRO A 921 -18.73 21.63 -29.27
CA PRO A 921 -19.96 20.99 -28.81
C PRO A 921 -19.82 19.47 -28.65
N LYS A 922 -18.94 18.82 -29.43
CA LYS A 922 -18.65 17.38 -29.33
C LYS A 922 -17.77 17.08 -28.12
N PHE A 923 -16.79 17.92 -27.84
CA PHE A 923 -15.96 17.80 -26.63
C PHE A 923 -16.78 18.09 -25.37
N GLN A 924 -17.64 19.11 -25.40
CA GLN A 924 -18.54 19.43 -24.30
C GLN A 924 -19.50 18.28 -24.01
N PHE A 925 -20.20 17.77 -25.04
CA PHE A 925 -21.06 16.60 -24.90
C PHE A 925 -20.35 15.37 -24.30
N LEU A 926 -19.08 15.15 -24.65
CA LEU A 926 -18.27 14.06 -24.07
C LEU A 926 -17.88 14.32 -22.60
N ARG A 927 -17.71 15.58 -22.18
CA ARG A 927 -17.60 15.97 -20.76
C ARG A 927 -18.92 15.72 -20.02
N ASP A 928 -20.04 16.19 -20.58
CA ASP A 928 -21.38 16.10 -19.98
C ASP A 928 -21.82 14.64 -19.76
N LEU A 929 -21.32 13.71 -20.58
CA LEU A 929 -21.50 12.27 -20.38
C LEU A 929 -20.79 11.72 -19.14
N GLY A 930 -19.70 12.35 -18.67
CA GLY A 930 -18.87 11.90 -17.54
C GLY A 930 -17.49 11.35 -17.93
N LEU A 931 -16.93 11.76 -19.08
CA LEU A 931 -15.52 11.50 -19.43
C LEU A 931 -14.63 12.67 -18.99
N SER A 932 -13.44 12.38 -18.45
CA SER A 932 -12.41 13.41 -18.24
C SER A 932 -11.75 13.78 -19.57
N GLU A 933 -11.12 14.96 -19.66
CA GLU A 933 -10.31 15.37 -20.83
C GLU A 933 -9.34 14.26 -21.29
N SER A 934 -8.65 13.62 -20.35
CA SER A 934 -7.77 12.48 -20.63
C SER A 934 -8.50 11.27 -21.25
N ASP A 935 -9.69 10.91 -20.75
CA ASP A 935 -10.50 9.83 -21.32
C ASP A 935 -11.07 10.21 -22.70
N ILE A 936 -11.39 11.50 -22.94
CA ILE A 936 -11.85 12.02 -24.23
C ILE A 936 -10.74 11.92 -25.28
N VAL A 937 -9.55 12.43 -24.97
CA VAL A 937 -8.36 12.30 -25.82
C VAL A 937 -8.06 10.83 -26.11
N ASP A 938 -8.05 9.97 -25.09
CA ASP A 938 -7.69 8.56 -25.24
C ASP A 938 -8.80 7.76 -25.98
N ALA A 939 -10.07 8.15 -25.88
CA ALA A 939 -11.16 7.58 -26.69
C ALA A 939 -11.07 7.99 -28.16
N ILE A 940 -10.83 9.28 -28.45
CA ILE A 940 -10.65 9.79 -29.81
C ILE A 940 -9.41 9.16 -30.46
N LEU A 941 -8.29 9.06 -29.75
CA LEU A 941 -7.07 8.43 -30.28
C LEU A 941 -7.16 6.90 -30.43
N LYS A 942 -8.12 6.23 -29.80
CA LYS A 942 -8.46 4.82 -30.07
C LYS A 942 -9.38 4.68 -31.29
N ASN A 943 -10.26 5.64 -31.53
CA ASN A 943 -11.16 5.68 -32.67
C ASN A 943 -11.41 7.12 -33.16
N ASN A 944 -10.58 7.54 -34.11
CA ASN A 944 -10.63 8.86 -34.75
C ASN A 944 -11.98 9.14 -35.47
N GLY A 945 -12.91 8.18 -35.51
CA GLY A 945 -14.25 8.29 -36.08
C GLY A 945 -15.31 8.98 -35.19
N ILE A 946 -15.10 9.12 -33.86
CA ILE A 946 -16.09 9.80 -32.99
C ILE A 946 -16.40 11.22 -33.50
N LEU A 947 -15.36 11.97 -33.88
CA LEU A 947 -15.49 13.35 -34.36
C LEU A 947 -16.29 13.50 -35.67
N ARG A 948 -16.56 12.40 -36.40
CA ARG A 948 -17.41 12.39 -37.60
C ARG A 948 -18.91 12.35 -37.28
N LEU A 949 -19.31 11.97 -36.07
CA LEU A 949 -20.72 11.83 -35.70
C LEU A 949 -21.31 13.16 -35.21
N ASN A 950 -22.62 13.35 -35.41
CA ASN A 950 -23.36 14.47 -34.82
C ASN A 950 -23.81 14.07 -33.40
N VAL A 951 -23.70 14.99 -32.42
CA VAL A 951 -24.15 14.79 -31.03
C VAL A 951 -25.59 14.25 -30.97
N ARG A 952 -26.51 14.84 -31.75
CA ARG A 952 -27.92 14.39 -31.85
C ARG A 952 -28.07 12.93 -32.33
N SER A 953 -27.08 12.39 -33.04
CA SER A 953 -27.04 10.99 -33.51
C SER A 953 -26.17 10.06 -32.65
N ILE A 954 -25.64 10.55 -31.53
CA ILE A 954 -24.95 9.76 -30.50
C ILE A 954 -25.89 9.47 -29.33
N VAL A 955 -26.65 10.46 -28.86
CA VAL A 955 -27.53 10.37 -27.67
C VAL A 955 -28.39 9.09 -27.65
N PRO A 956 -29.24 8.78 -28.67
CA PRO A 956 -30.10 7.59 -28.63
C PRO A 956 -29.35 6.25 -28.58
N LYS A 957 -28.08 6.23 -29.00
CA LYS A 957 -27.25 5.02 -28.97
C LYS A 957 -26.63 4.81 -27.59
N LEU A 958 -26.38 5.89 -26.85
CA LEU A 958 -25.89 5.80 -25.47
C LEU A 958 -27.02 5.47 -24.49
N GLU A 959 -28.21 6.05 -24.68
CA GLU A 959 -29.43 5.69 -23.94
C GLU A 959 -29.76 4.21 -24.10
N MET A 960 -29.69 3.68 -25.33
CA MET A 960 -29.82 2.24 -25.59
C MET A 960 -28.74 1.42 -24.86
N TRP A 961 -27.45 1.80 -24.93
CA TRP A 961 -26.39 1.12 -24.16
C TRP A 961 -26.60 1.19 -22.64
N GLU A 962 -27.17 2.29 -22.13
CA GLU A 962 -27.43 2.52 -20.71
C GLU A 962 -28.56 1.62 -20.20
N SER A 963 -29.67 1.56 -20.93
CA SER A 963 -30.77 0.61 -20.73
C SER A 963 -30.26 -0.83 -20.70
N LEU A 964 -29.47 -1.24 -21.70
CA LEU A 964 -28.96 -2.61 -21.83
C LEU A 964 -27.96 -3.01 -20.74
N LEU A 965 -27.10 -2.10 -20.30
CA LEU A 965 -26.10 -2.41 -19.27
C LEU A 965 -26.64 -2.22 -17.84
N GLY A 966 -27.69 -1.41 -17.69
CA GLY A 966 -28.29 -1.00 -16.42
C GLY A 966 -27.45 -0.01 -15.63
N SER A 967 -26.53 0.73 -16.27
CA SER A 967 -25.68 1.73 -15.63
C SER A 967 -24.85 2.55 -16.64
N ARG A 968 -24.93 3.88 -16.53
CA ARG A 968 -24.07 4.84 -17.25
C ARG A 968 -22.58 4.57 -17.06
N GLU A 969 -22.14 4.13 -15.87
CA GLU A 969 -20.73 3.80 -15.60
C GLU A 969 -20.23 2.68 -16.54
N LEU A 970 -21.08 1.69 -16.83
CA LEU A 970 -20.74 0.60 -17.74
C LEU A 970 -20.69 1.06 -19.22
N VAL A 971 -21.52 2.04 -19.61
CA VAL A 971 -21.44 2.70 -20.93
C VAL A 971 -20.15 3.49 -21.07
N LEU A 972 -19.79 4.28 -20.06
CA LEU A 972 -18.53 5.03 -20.01
C LEU A 972 -17.32 4.08 -20.02
N LYS A 973 -17.40 2.96 -19.32
CA LYS A 973 -16.38 1.88 -19.32
C LYS A 973 -16.28 1.18 -20.68
N HIS A 974 -17.37 1.05 -21.45
CA HIS A 974 -17.31 0.64 -22.85
C HIS A 974 -16.55 1.69 -23.67
N LEU A 975 -16.99 2.96 -23.63
CA LEU A 975 -16.39 4.07 -24.41
C LEU A 975 -14.88 4.19 -24.16
N LYS A 976 -14.43 4.16 -22.90
CA LYS A 976 -13.00 4.21 -22.53
C LYS A 976 -12.20 3.00 -23.03
N LYS A 977 -12.84 1.83 -23.20
CA LYS A 977 -12.23 0.56 -23.68
C LYS A 977 -12.17 0.45 -25.21
N THR A 978 -13.18 0.95 -25.93
CA THR A 978 -13.34 0.73 -27.38
C THR A 978 -13.18 2.01 -28.22
N GLY A 979 -13.52 3.17 -27.67
CA GLY A 979 -13.69 4.42 -28.41
C GLY A 979 -14.90 4.43 -29.35
N ARG A 980 -15.90 3.54 -29.20
CA ARG A 980 -16.95 3.36 -30.21
C ARG A 980 -18.35 3.71 -29.71
N VAL A 981 -19.10 4.36 -30.61
CA VAL A 981 -20.56 4.49 -30.59
C VAL A 981 -21.05 3.78 -31.85
N GLU A 982 -21.74 2.65 -31.69
CA GLU A 982 -21.88 1.66 -32.78
C GLU A 982 -23.31 1.58 -33.31
N ASN A 983 -23.47 1.83 -34.62
CA ASN A 983 -24.76 1.69 -35.33
C ASN A 983 -25.24 0.21 -35.41
N THR A 984 -24.38 -0.75 -35.08
CA THR A 984 -24.59 -2.19 -35.25
C THR A 984 -25.23 -2.88 -34.05
N LEU A 985 -25.33 -2.21 -32.90
CA LEU A 985 -25.91 -2.78 -31.68
C LEU A 985 -27.40 -3.14 -31.87
N HIS A 986 -28.21 -2.18 -32.34
CA HIS A 986 -29.66 -2.37 -32.46
C HIS A 986 -30.05 -3.51 -33.43
N PRO A 987 -29.51 -3.61 -34.67
CA PRO A 987 -29.82 -4.74 -35.56
C PRO A 987 -29.40 -6.11 -34.99
N ASN A 988 -28.30 -6.18 -34.24
CA ASN A 988 -27.80 -7.43 -33.68
C ASN A 988 -28.57 -7.87 -32.43
N LEU A 989 -29.02 -6.93 -31.59
CA LEU A 989 -29.96 -7.23 -30.50
C LEU A 989 -31.32 -7.67 -31.03
N LYS A 990 -31.87 -6.94 -32.00
CA LYS A 990 -33.13 -7.31 -32.65
C LYS A 990 -33.04 -8.72 -33.24
N PHE A 991 -31.94 -9.06 -33.90
CA PHE A 991 -31.67 -10.42 -34.37
C PHE A 991 -31.59 -11.46 -33.23
N LEU A 992 -30.88 -11.17 -32.13
CA LEU A 992 -30.81 -12.10 -30.99
C LEU A 992 -32.17 -12.33 -30.32
N ARG A 993 -32.99 -11.28 -30.19
CA ARG A 993 -34.27 -11.33 -29.51
C ARG A 993 -35.37 -11.91 -30.40
N ASP A 994 -35.59 -11.30 -31.57
CA ASP A 994 -36.73 -11.59 -32.45
C ASP A 994 -36.51 -12.86 -33.28
N GLU A 995 -35.28 -13.11 -33.78
CA GLU A 995 -34.98 -14.26 -34.67
C GLU A 995 -34.22 -15.40 -33.95
N CYS A 996 -33.57 -15.14 -32.80
CA CYS A 996 -32.88 -16.19 -32.02
C CYS A 996 -33.59 -16.54 -30.70
N GLY A 997 -34.62 -15.79 -30.28
CA GLY A 997 -35.38 -16.05 -29.05
C GLY A 997 -34.59 -15.88 -27.76
N ILE A 998 -33.54 -15.04 -27.76
CA ILE A 998 -32.64 -14.82 -26.61
C ILE A 998 -33.04 -13.52 -25.89
N PRO A 999 -33.51 -13.56 -24.63
CA PRO A 999 -33.90 -12.37 -23.89
C PRO A 999 -32.73 -11.39 -23.68
N GLU A 1000 -33.01 -10.08 -23.73
CA GLU A 1000 -31.99 -9.03 -23.59
C GLU A 1000 -31.26 -9.08 -22.23
N GLU A 1001 -31.94 -9.51 -21.16
CA GLU A 1001 -31.32 -9.80 -19.85
C GLU A 1001 -30.20 -10.86 -19.94
N ARG A 1002 -30.38 -11.88 -20.78
CA ARG A 1002 -29.37 -12.91 -20.99
C ARG A 1002 -28.18 -12.33 -21.74
N VAL A 1003 -28.40 -11.37 -22.63
CA VAL A 1003 -27.33 -10.68 -23.38
C VAL A 1003 -26.58 -9.69 -22.49
N SER A 1004 -27.28 -8.88 -21.67
CA SER A 1004 -26.70 -7.83 -20.82
C SER A 1004 -25.67 -8.36 -19.81
N LEU A 1005 -25.96 -9.51 -19.19
CA LEU A 1005 -25.03 -10.22 -18.29
C LEU A 1005 -23.66 -10.50 -18.93
N PHE A 1006 -23.61 -10.71 -20.25
CA PHE A 1006 -22.36 -10.97 -20.98
C PHE A 1006 -21.76 -9.71 -21.62
N LEU A 1007 -22.56 -8.71 -22.00
CA LEU A 1007 -22.07 -7.39 -22.42
C LEU A 1007 -21.30 -6.69 -21.29
N ARG A 1008 -21.64 -6.95 -20.02
CA ARG A 1008 -20.85 -6.53 -18.84
C ARG A 1008 -19.41 -7.07 -18.82
N SER A 1009 -19.14 -8.19 -19.50
CA SER A 1009 -17.83 -8.85 -19.53
C SER A 1009 -17.01 -8.47 -20.77
N ASP A 1010 -17.57 -8.60 -21.97
CA ASP A 1010 -16.90 -8.12 -23.18
C ASP A 1010 -17.90 -7.66 -24.27
N PRO A 1011 -18.29 -6.37 -24.29
CA PRO A 1011 -19.36 -5.88 -25.16
C PRO A 1011 -19.01 -5.87 -26.65
N ARG A 1012 -17.80 -6.31 -27.04
CA ARG A 1012 -17.26 -6.27 -28.40
C ARG A 1012 -17.79 -7.38 -29.33
N PHE A 1013 -18.50 -8.38 -28.80
CA PHE A 1013 -19.03 -9.47 -29.64
C PHE A 1013 -20.24 -9.02 -30.46
N ILE A 1014 -21.14 -8.23 -29.85
CA ILE A 1014 -22.35 -7.70 -30.51
C ILE A 1014 -22.08 -6.49 -31.42
N SER A 1015 -20.90 -5.87 -31.29
CA SER A 1015 -20.40 -4.75 -32.09
C SER A 1015 -20.27 -5.02 -33.60
N ARG A 1016 -20.27 -6.28 -34.04
CA ARG A 1016 -19.87 -6.66 -35.41
C ARG A 1016 -20.86 -6.18 -36.47
N LYS A 1017 -20.41 -6.02 -37.72
CA LYS A 1017 -21.32 -5.81 -38.87
C LYS A 1017 -22.40 -6.92 -38.86
N PRO A 1018 -23.70 -6.63 -39.07
CA PRO A 1018 -24.75 -7.62 -38.88
C PRO A 1018 -24.59 -8.91 -39.70
N THR A 1019 -24.05 -8.82 -40.92
CA THR A 1019 -23.66 -10.00 -41.72
C THR A 1019 -22.59 -10.86 -41.03
N SER A 1020 -21.54 -10.25 -40.49
CA SER A 1020 -20.51 -10.95 -39.68
C SER A 1020 -21.02 -11.41 -38.31
N PHE A 1021 -22.13 -10.87 -37.82
CA PHE A 1021 -22.75 -11.29 -36.56
C PHE A 1021 -23.69 -12.50 -36.79
N ARG A 1022 -24.53 -12.44 -37.83
CA ARG A 1022 -25.33 -13.59 -38.30
C ARG A 1022 -24.43 -14.78 -38.65
N ALA A 1023 -23.31 -14.57 -39.34
CA ALA A 1023 -22.30 -15.61 -39.61
C ALA A 1023 -21.49 -16.06 -38.38
N LEU A 1024 -21.64 -15.42 -37.22
CA LEU A 1024 -21.09 -15.88 -35.93
C LEU A 1024 -22.12 -16.74 -35.19
N VAL A 1025 -23.41 -16.39 -35.28
CA VAL A 1025 -24.54 -17.14 -34.73
C VAL A 1025 -24.76 -18.43 -35.50
N ALA A 1026 -24.77 -18.39 -36.83
CA ALA A 1026 -24.80 -19.58 -37.67
C ALA A 1026 -23.71 -20.59 -37.30
N ARG A 1027 -22.49 -20.13 -36.98
CA ARG A 1027 -21.40 -21.01 -36.51
C ARG A 1027 -21.62 -21.60 -35.11
N ALA A 1028 -22.42 -20.97 -34.26
CA ALA A 1028 -22.83 -21.56 -32.98
C ALA A 1028 -23.98 -22.58 -33.16
N ASP A 1029 -24.86 -22.35 -34.16
CA ASP A 1029 -25.89 -23.30 -34.57
C ASP A 1029 -25.29 -24.53 -35.29
N GLU A 1030 -24.31 -24.35 -36.18
CA GLU A 1030 -23.47 -25.40 -36.82
C GLU A 1030 -22.80 -26.33 -35.79
N LEU A 1031 -22.49 -25.81 -34.59
CA LEU A 1031 -21.91 -26.56 -33.47
C LEU A 1031 -22.96 -27.21 -32.58
N GLY A 1032 -24.24 -27.24 -32.99
CA GLY A 1032 -25.34 -27.87 -32.26
C GLY A 1032 -25.59 -27.28 -30.87
N ILE A 1033 -25.14 -26.04 -30.60
CA ILE A 1033 -25.29 -25.41 -29.29
C ILE A 1033 -26.71 -24.84 -29.20
N PRO A 1034 -27.58 -25.30 -28.27
CA PRO A 1034 -28.95 -24.80 -28.24
C PRO A 1034 -29.00 -23.31 -27.92
N ARG A 1035 -29.72 -22.52 -28.73
CA ARG A 1035 -29.88 -21.05 -28.55
C ARG A 1035 -30.37 -20.67 -27.14
N GLN A 1036 -31.19 -21.53 -26.52
CA GLN A 1036 -31.67 -21.34 -25.15
C GLN A 1036 -30.65 -21.71 -24.05
N SER A 1037 -29.52 -22.34 -24.39
CA SER A 1037 -28.45 -22.63 -23.43
C SER A 1037 -27.80 -21.34 -22.92
N ARG A 1038 -27.55 -21.27 -21.61
CA ARG A 1038 -26.71 -20.23 -21.01
C ARG A 1038 -25.31 -20.18 -21.63
N MET A 1039 -24.84 -21.27 -22.25
CA MET A 1039 -23.54 -21.37 -22.89
C MET A 1039 -23.53 -20.85 -24.34
N PHE A 1040 -24.68 -20.60 -24.97
CA PHE A 1040 -24.73 -20.11 -26.36
C PHE A 1040 -24.02 -18.76 -26.51
N VAL A 1041 -24.37 -17.77 -25.67
CA VAL A 1041 -23.75 -16.43 -25.72
C VAL A 1041 -22.28 -16.46 -25.28
N TRP A 1042 -21.88 -17.36 -24.39
CA TRP A 1042 -20.45 -17.64 -24.12
C TRP A 1042 -19.72 -18.21 -25.33
N THR A 1043 -20.36 -19.07 -26.12
CA THR A 1043 -19.79 -19.58 -27.37
C THR A 1043 -19.64 -18.46 -28.40
N LEU A 1044 -20.62 -17.56 -28.56
CA LEU A 1044 -20.48 -16.35 -29.38
C LEU A 1044 -19.33 -15.45 -28.90
N ASP A 1045 -19.21 -15.23 -27.59
CA ASP A 1045 -18.12 -14.44 -27.01
C ASP A 1045 -16.74 -15.06 -27.30
N VAL A 1046 -16.59 -16.38 -27.25
CA VAL A 1046 -15.32 -17.04 -27.56
C VAL A 1046 -15.06 -17.08 -29.07
N LEU A 1047 -16.06 -17.42 -29.89
CA LEU A 1047 -15.94 -17.44 -31.34
C LEU A 1047 -15.58 -16.05 -31.91
N HIS A 1048 -16.04 -14.94 -31.31
CA HIS A 1048 -15.66 -13.61 -31.82
C HIS A 1048 -14.17 -13.29 -31.66
N LYS A 1049 -13.47 -13.98 -30.74
CA LYS A 1049 -12.05 -13.81 -30.39
C LYS A 1049 -11.12 -14.74 -31.17
N VAL A 1050 -11.67 -15.67 -31.94
CA VAL A 1050 -10.94 -16.70 -32.69
C VAL A 1050 -11.28 -16.53 -34.17
N SER A 1051 -10.28 -16.44 -35.05
CA SER A 1051 -10.51 -16.41 -36.50
C SER A 1051 -10.99 -17.78 -37.00
N LYS A 1052 -11.57 -17.86 -38.20
CA LYS A 1052 -12.23 -19.09 -38.71
C LYS A 1052 -11.19 -20.22 -38.79
N GLU A 1053 -10.06 -19.94 -39.42
CA GLU A 1053 -8.88 -20.81 -39.53
C GLU A 1053 -8.33 -21.27 -38.15
N ARG A 1054 -8.30 -20.37 -37.15
CA ARG A 1054 -7.88 -20.69 -35.77
C ARG A 1054 -8.93 -21.44 -34.95
N PHE A 1055 -10.13 -21.60 -35.48
CA PHE A 1055 -11.19 -22.42 -34.90
C PHE A 1055 -11.20 -23.80 -35.55
N GLU A 1056 -11.14 -23.86 -36.88
CA GLU A 1056 -11.00 -25.07 -37.70
C GLU A 1056 -9.76 -25.88 -37.30
N ALA A 1057 -8.59 -25.24 -37.18
CA ALA A 1057 -7.37 -25.90 -36.72
C ALA A 1057 -7.44 -26.40 -35.25
N LYS A 1058 -8.46 -26.01 -34.46
CA LYS A 1058 -8.76 -26.64 -33.17
C LYS A 1058 -9.72 -27.82 -33.29
N ILE A 1059 -10.70 -27.78 -34.20
CA ILE A 1059 -11.53 -28.94 -34.53
C ILE A 1059 -10.62 -30.06 -35.04
N GLU A 1060 -9.77 -29.75 -36.03
CA GLU A 1060 -8.77 -30.67 -36.58
C GLU A 1060 -7.82 -31.22 -35.50
N LEU A 1061 -7.33 -30.36 -34.59
CA LEU A 1061 -6.51 -30.81 -33.47
C LEU A 1061 -7.25 -31.81 -32.58
N MET A 1062 -8.52 -31.56 -32.22
CA MET A 1062 -9.29 -32.50 -31.40
C MET A 1062 -9.61 -33.78 -32.17
N ARG A 1063 -9.91 -33.69 -33.46
CA ARG A 1063 -10.10 -34.85 -34.36
C ARG A 1063 -8.83 -35.70 -34.45
N SER A 1064 -7.64 -35.08 -34.48
CA SER A 1064 -6.35 -35.78 -34.41
C SER A 1064 -6.05 -36.45 -33.06
N PHE A 1065 -6.79 -36.09 -32.01
CA PHE A 1065 -6.81 -36.82 -30.73
C PHE A 1065 -7.97 -37.81 -30.64
N GLY A 1066 -8.75 -38.03 -31.70
CA GLY A 1066 -9.85 -39.00 -31.71
C GLY A 1066 -11.15 -38.50 -31.07
N TRP A 1067 -11.43 -37.18 -31.08
CA TRP A 1067 -12.79 -36.68 -30.80
C TRP A 1067 -13.65 -36.74 -32.07
N SER A 1068 -14.86 -37.27 -31.94
CA SER A 1068 -15.93 -37.06 -32.92
C SER A 1068 -16.44 -35.63 -32.90
N GLU A 1069 -17.18 -35.23 -33.95
CA GLU A 1069 -17.75 -33.88 -34.02
C GLU A 1069 -18.87 -33.67 -32.99
N SER A 1070 -19.61 -34.73 -32.66
CA SER A 1070 -20.61 -34.73 -31.57
C SER A 1070 -19.96 -34.47 -30.21
N GLU A 1071 -18.79 -35.07 -29.95
CA GLU A 1071 -18.02 -34.89 -28.73
C GLU A 1071 -17.39 -33.50 -28.63
N PHE A 1072 -16.85 -32.98 -29.74
CA PHE A 1072 -16.37 -31.61 -29.81
C PHE A 1072 -17.49 -30.60 -29.53
N SER A 1073 -18.65 -30.77 -30.18
CA SER A 1073 -19.83 -29.93 -29.98
C SER A 1073 -20.35 -30.00 -28.53
N SER A 1074 -20.43 -31.20 -27.95
CA SER A 1074 -20.75 -31.42 -26.54
C SER A 1074 -19.74 -30.73 -25.60
N ALA A 1075 -18.44 -30.81 -25.91
CA ALA A 1075 -17.38 -30.19 -25.14
C ALA A 1075 -17.45 -28.65 -25.19
N VAL A 1076 -17.71 -28.09 -26.37
CA VAL A 1076 -17.91 -26.64 -26.55
C VAL A 1076 -19.18 -26.17 -25.82
N GLY A 1077 -20.29 -26.91 -25.92
CA GLY A 1077 -21.54 -26.61 -25.21
C GLY A 1077 -21.44 -26.65 -23.69
N LYS A 1078 -20.46 -27.37 -23.14
CA LYS A 1078 -20.15 -27.42 -21.70
C LYS A 1078 -19.13 -26.37 -21.25
N ALA A 1079 -18.14 -26.03 -22.08
CA ALA A 1079 -16.98 -25.23 -21.67
C ALA A 1079 -16.27 -24.51 -22.83
N PRO A 1080 -16.92 -23.57 -23.55
CA PRO A 1080 -16.40 -23.03 -24.81
C PRO A 1080 -15.09 -22.25 -24.63
N THR A 1081 -14.78 -21.81 -23.41
CA THR A 1081 -13.58 -21.01 -23.08
C THR A 1081 -12.25 -21.72 -23.35
N PHE A 1082 -12.18 -23.05 -23.49
CA PHE A 1082 -10.94 -23.71 -23.93
C PHE A 1082 -10.56 -23.32 -25.37
N LEU A 1083 -11.52 -22.95 -26.22
CA LEU A 1083 -11.26 -22.50 -27.60
C LEU A 1083 -10.53 -21.16 -27.68
N SER A 1084 -10.57 -20.34 -26.61
CA SER A 1084 -9.84 -19.07 -26.52
C SER A 1084 -8.33 -19.25 -26.27
N MET A 1085 -7.89 -20.48 -26.00
CA MET A 1085 -6.49 -20.80 -25.74
C MET A 1085 -5.68 -20.96 -27.04
N SER A 1086 -4.34 -20.88 -26.94
CA SER A 1086 -3.45 -21.17 -28.06
C SER A 1086 -3.45 -22.67 -28.40
N LEU A 1087 -3.32 -22.99 -29.68
CA LEU A 1087 -3.41 -24.36 -30.21
C LEU A 1087 -2.36 -25.30 -29.58
N ASP A 1088 -1.11 -24.84 -29.41
CA ASP A 1088 -0.07 -25.57 -28.68
C ASP A 1088 -0.41 -25.81 -27.19
N MET A 1089 -1.14 -24.89 -26.52
CA MET A 1089 -1.54 -25.09 -25.12
C MET A 1089 -2.73 -26.05 -24.99
N VAL A 1090 -3.64 -26.09 -25.96
CA VAL A 1090 -4.68 -27.13 -26.06
C VAL A 1090 -4.01 -28.49 -26.28
N ARG A 1091 -3.09 -28.57 -27.26
CA ARG A 1091 -2.30 -29.77 -27.56
C ARG A 1091 -1.55 -30.28 -26.31
N LYS A 1092 -0.81 -29.42 -25.60
CA LYS A 1092 -0.10 -29.74 -24.34
C LYS A 1092 -0.99 -30.29 -23.23
N LYS A 1093 -2.27 -29.91 -23.19
CA LYS A 1093 -3.23 -30.45 -22.22
C LYS A 1093 -3.78 -31.80 -22.66
N MET A 1094 -4.13 -31.96 -23.93
CA MET A 1094 -4.55 -33.25 -24.50
C MET A 1094 -3.45 -34.31 -24.37
N GLU A 1095 -2.22 -34.00 -24.82
CA GLU A 1095 -1.04 -34.86 -24.68
C GLU A 1095 -0.79 -35.27 -23.22
N PHE A 1096 -0.98 -34.36 -22.25
CA PHE A 1096 -0.80 -34.69 -20.84
C PHE A 1096 -1.92 -35.61 -20.32
N PHE A 1097 -3.19 -35.28 -20.59
CA PHE A 1097 -4.30 -36.08 -20.09
C PHE A 1097 -4.36 -37.47 -20.74
N ILE A 1098 -4.02 -37.61 -22.01
CA ILE A 1098 -3.97 -38.91 -22.68
C ILE A 1098 -2.69 -39.65 -22.27
N ASN A 1099 -1.51 -39.13 -22.61
CA ASN A 1099 -0.26 -39.90 -22.58
C ASN A 1099 0.36 -40.02 -21.18
N VAL A 1100 0.02 -39.13 -20.24
CA VAL A 1100 0.60 -39.12 -18.88
C VAL A 1100 -0.42 -39.52 -17.81
N VAL A 1101 -1.70 -39.15 -17.97
CA VAL A 1101 -2.76 -39.48 -17.01
C VAL A 1101 -3.54 -40.75 -17.39
N GLY A 1102 -3.52 -41.16 -18.66
CA GLY A 1102 -4.28 -42.32 -19.15
C GLY A 1102 -5.77 -42.07 -19.34
N CYS A 1103 -6.18 -40.81 -19.59
CA CYS A 1103 -7.57 -40.50 -19.95
C CYS A 1103 -7.84 -40.85 -21.42
N THR A 1104 -8.97 -41.51 -21.72
CA THR A 1104 -9.42 -41.62 -23.11
C THR A 1104 -9.79 -40.24 -23.66
N PRO A 1105 -9.66 -39.99 -24.98
CA PRO A 1105 -10.06 -38.72 -25.58
C PRO A 1105 -11.53 -38.38 -25.31
N SER A 1106 -12.41 -39.36 -25.47
CA SER A 1106 -13.85 -39.27 -25.21
C SER A 1106 -14.19 -38.86 -23.77
N PHE A 1107 -13.44 -39.37 -22.78
CA PHE A 1107 -13.60 -38.95 -21.40
C PHE A 1107 -13.22 -37.48 -21.20
N ILE A 1108 -12.18 -36.97 -21.89
CA ILE A 1108 -11.81 -35.55 -21.84
C ILE A 1108 -12.90 -34.69 -22.51
N ALA A 1109 -13.48 -35.14 -23.63
CA ALA A 1109 -14.62 -34.46 -24.27
C ALA A 1109 -15.87 -34.41 -23.38
N SER A 1110 -16.10 -35.46 -22.58
CA SER A 1110 -17.17 -35.48 -21.59
C SER A 1110 -16.93 -34.48 -20.44
N GLN A 1111 -15.67 -34.18 -20.11
CA GLN A 1111 -15.23 -33.34 -18.97
C GLN A 1111 -14.29 -32.18 -19.40
N PRO A 1112 -14.70 -31.29 -20.31
CA PRO A 1112 -13.81 -30.31 -20.94
C PRO A 1112 -13.26 -29.22 -19.99
N ASN A 1113 -13.83 -29.09 -18.79
CA ASN A 1113 -13.28 -28.26 -17.71
C ASN A 1113 -11.84 -28.64 -17.33
N LEU A 1114 -11.43 -29.90 -17.57
CA LEU A 1114 -10.04 -30.34 -17.51
C LEU A 1114 -9.10 -29.45 -18.34
N LEU A 1115 -9.55 -29.05 -19.53
CA LEU A 1115 -8.81 -28.21 -20.45
C LEU A 1115 -8.76 -26.74 -20.03
N ILE A 1116 -9.54 -26.30 -19.05
CA ILE A 1116 -9.48 -24.94 -18.49
C ILE A 1116 -8.40 -24.86 -17.39
N PHE A 1117 -8.36 -25.82 -16.47
CA PHE A 1117 -7.45 -25.77 -15.30
C PHE A 1117 -5.96 -25.57 -15.68
N SER A 1118 -5.21 -24.87 -14.83
CA SER A 1118 -3.80 -24.58 -15.08
C SER A 1118 -2.95 -25.84 -15.00
N LEU A 1119 -2.42 -26.29 -16.14
CA LEU A 1119 -1.63 -27.52 -16.28
C LEU A 1119 -0.47 -27.56 -15.26
N GLN A 1120 0.33 -26.50 -15.21
CA GLN A 1120 1.51 -26.39 -14.35
C GLN A 1120 1.17 -26.10 -12.87
N LYS A 1121 0.12 -25.33 -12.57
CA LYS A 1121 -0.18 -24.90 -11.19
C LYS A 1121 -1.15 -25.82 -10.44
N ARG A 1122 -1.98 -26.59 -11.14
CA ARG A 1122 -3.09 -27.35 -10.53
C ARG A 1122 -3.21 -28.79 -11.00
N VAL A 1123 -2.93 -29.07 -12.28
CA VAL A 1123 -3.03 -30.44 -12.82
C VAL A 1123 -1.82 -31.29 -12.44
N ILE A 1124 -0.62 -30.91 -12.89
CA ILE A 1124 0.62 -31.66 -12.66
C ILE A 1124 0.94 -31.86 -11.16
N PRO A 1125 0.82 -30.84 -10.27
CA PRO A 1125 1.16 -31.04 -8.85
C PRO A 1125 0.25 -32.06 -8.16
N ARG A 1126 -1.05 -32.06 -8.49
CA ARG A 1126 -2.02 -32.99 -7.91
C ARG A 1126 -1.89 -34.39 -8.50
N PHE A 1127 -1.57 -34.50 -9.80
CA PHE A 1127 -1.29 -35.79 -10.44
C PHE A 1127 -0.11 -36.51 -9.80
N ARG A 1128 0.99 -35.79 -9.51
CA ARG A 1128 2.14 -36.37 -8.81
C ARG A 1128 1.78 -36.94 -7.44
N VAL A 1129 0.85 -36.32 -6.72
CA VAL A 1129 0.34 -36.86 -5.44
C VAL A 1129 -0.50 -38.12 -5.67
N THR A 1130 -1.34 -38.19 -6.71
CA THR A 1130 -2.11 -39.41 -7.00
C THR A 1130 -1.22 -40.57 -7.43
N GLU A 1131 -0.17 -40.33 -8.23
CA GLU A 1131 0.75 -41.39 -8.62
C GLU A 1131 1.63 -41.86 -7.44
N MET A 1132 2.09 -40.94 -6.58
CA MET A 1132 2.80 -41.31 -5.33
C MET A 1132 1.93 -42.15 -4.38
N LEU A 1133 0.62 -41.94 -4.38
CA LEU A 1133 -0.31 -42.79 -3.63
C LEU A 1133 -0.49 -44.16 -4.31
N LYS A 1134 -0.68 -44.22 -5.64
CA LYS A 1134 -0.74 -45.49 -6.38
C LYS A 1134 0.51 -46.36 -6.18
N LEU A 1135 1.70 -45.77 -6.32
CA LEU A 1135 2.98 -46.48 -6.25
C LEU A 1135 3.25 -47.12 -4.88
N LYS A 1136 2.58 -46.64 -3.81
CA LYS A 1136 2.66 -47.25 -2.47
C LYS A 1136 1.51 -48.24 -2.17
N GLY A 1137 0.65 -48.55 -3.15
CA GLY A 1137 -0.60 -49.30 -2.92
C GLY A 1137 -1.73 -48.48 -2.27
N LEU A 1138 -1.48 -47.19 -2.00
CA LEU A 1138 -2.26 -46.31 -1.13
C LEU A 1138 -3.38 -45.55 -1.85
N TRP A 1139 -3.88 -46.06 -2.98
CA TRP A 1139 -4.87 -45.39 -3.83
C TRP A 1139 -6.04 -46.32 -4.18
N THR A 1140 -7.11 -46.29 -3.39
CA THR A 1140 -8.30 -47.11 -3.69
C THR A 1140 -9.05 -46.59 -4.93
N ARG A 1141 -9.68 -47.52 -5.66
CA ARG A 1141 -10.40 -47.27 -6.93
C ARG A 1141 -11.57 -46.26 -6.83
N ARG A 1142 -12.00 -45.86 -5.61
CA ARG A 1142 -13.13 -44.93 -5.40
C ARG A 1142 -12.84 -43.46 -5.74
N CYS A 1143 -11.57 -43.04 -5.77
CA CYS A 1143 -11.21 -41.65 -6.06
C CYS A 1143 -10.75 -41.50 -7.52
N LYS A 1144 -11.47 -40.74 -8.35
CA LYS A 1144 -11.04 -40.43 -9.74
C LYS A 1144 -10.24 -39.12 -9.75
N PHE A 1145 -9.03 -39.14 -10.34
CA PHE A 1145 -8.09 -38.00 -10.36
C PHE A 1145 -8.73 -36.66 -10.78
N VAL A 1146 -9.66 -36.69 -11.75
CA VAL A 1146 -10.45 -35.52 -12.19
C VAL A 1146 -11.14 -34.77 -11.04
N TRP A 1147 -11.73 -35.49 -10.08
CA TRP A 1147 -12.41 -34.89 -8.93
C TRP A 1147 -11.44 -34.16 -8.01
N ILE A 1148 -10.23 -34.69 -7.85
CA ILE A 1148 -9.16 -34.02 -7.10
C ILE A 1148 -8.74 -32.70 -7.76
N LEU A 1149 -8.86 -32.54 -9.07
CA LEU A 1149 -8.58 -31.27 -9.74
C LEU A 1149 -9.62 -30.19 -9.40
N CYS A 1150 -10.88 -30.57 -9.16
CA CYS A 1150 -11.96 -29.64 -8.87
C CYS A 1150 -11.89 -29.00 -7.46
N PHE A 1151 -11.28 -29.67 -6.47
CA PHE A 1151 -11.16 -29.13 -5.11
C PHE A 1151 -10.37 -27.80 -5.03
N SER A 1152 -10.66 -26.95 -4.03
CA SER A 1152 -9.76 -25.84 -3.69
C SER A 1152 -8.42 -26.38 -3.16
N ASP A 1153 -7.33 -25.64 -3.31
CA ASP A 1153 -6.01 -26.07 -2.82
C ASP A 1153 -6.05 -26.34 -1.30
N THR A 1154 -6.80 -25.51 -0.56
CA THR A 1154 -7.09 -25.65 0.88
C THR A 1154 -7.94 -26.87 1.28
N LYS A 1155 -8.63 -27.51 0.33
CA LYS A 1155 -9.38 -28.77 0.57
C LYS A 1155 -8.55 -30.02 0.27
N PHE A 1156 -7.37 -29.87 -0.34
CA PHE A 1156 -6.64 -31.01 -0.92
C PHE A 1156 -5.70 -31.72 0.07
N MET A 1157 -4.97 -30.98 0.92
CA MET A 1157 -3.89 -31.57 1.74
C MET A 1157 -4.10 -31.46 3.27
N GLU A 1158 -3.98 -30.26 3.82
CA GLU A 1158 -3.62 -30.03 5.23
C GLU A 1158 -4.61 -30.66 6.23
N LYS A 1159 -5.86 -30.17 6.25
CA LYS A 1159 -6.82 -30.44 7.33
C LYS A 1159 -7.26 -31.89 7.52
N LYS A 1160 -7.03 -32.80 6.56
CA LYS A 1160 -7.31 -34.23 6.77
C LYS A 1160 -6.16 -34.90 7.52
N VAL A 1161 -4.93 -34.69 7.05
CA VAL A 1161 -3.73 -35.29 7.63
C VAL A 1161 -3.52 -34.73 9.04
N GLU A 1162 -3.71 -33.42 9.22
CA GLU A 1162 -3.70 -32.78 10.55
C GLU A 1162 -4.74 -33.38 11.50
N PHE A 1163 -5.97 -33.64 11.04
CA PHE A 1163 -7.02 -34.23 11.88
C PHE A 1163 -6.68 -35.66 12.30
N PHE A 1164 -6.22 -36.51 11.38
CA PHE A 1164 -5.85 -37.87 11.73
C PHE A 1164 -4.61 -37.94 12.65
N ILE A 1165 -3.60 -37.09 12.46
CA ILE A 1165 -2.42 -37.03 13.34
C ILE A 1165 -2.78 -36.43 14.71
N TYR A 1166 -3.32 -35.21 14.75
CA TYR A 1166 -3.40 -34.41 15.98
C TYR A 1166 -4.74 -34.50 16.71
N VAL A 1167 -5.77 -35.13 16.13
CA VAL A 1167 -7.10 -35.28 16.78
C VAL A 1167 -7.51 -36.75 16.94
N VAL A 1168 -7.21 -37.61 15.95
CA VAL A 1168 -7.45 -39.07 16.05
C VAL A 1168 -6.22 -39.81 16.62
N GLY A 1169 -5.07 -39.14 16.74
CA GLY A 1169 -3.85 -39.70 17.34
C GLY A 1169 -3.13 -40.75 16.49
N TYR A 1170 -3.42 -40.83 15.19
CA TYR A 1170 -2.80 -41.83 14.31
C TYR A 1170 -1.41 -41.38 13.85
N THR A 1171 -0.44 -42.28 13.92
CA THR A 1171 0.92 -41.98 13.45
C THR A 1171 0.97 -41.74 11.94
N PRO A 1172 1.92 -40.95 11.42
CA PRO A 1172 2.10 -40.75 9.98
C PRO A 1172 2.34 -42.06 9.19
N SER A 1173 2.90 -43.09 9.83
CA SER A 1173 3.01 -44.45 9.27
C SER A 1173 1.65 -45.14 9.19
N LEU A 1174 0.85 -45.14 10.26
CA LEU A 1174 -0.49 -45.74 10.25
C LEU A 1174 -1.45 -45.06 9.26
N ILE A 1175 -1.29 -43.75 9.04
CA ILE A 1175 -2.04 -42.99 8.01
C ILE A 1175 -1.54 -43.29 6.60
N ALA A 1176 -0.27 -43.66 6.43
CA ALA A 1176 0.22 -44.20 5.17
C ALA A 1176 -0.41 -45.59 4.94
N ASP A 1177 -0.19 -46.55 5.84
CA ASP A 1177 -0.66 -47.94 5.69
C ASP A 1177 -2.20 -48.04 5.55
N LYS A 1178 -2.95 -47.10 6.15
CA LYS A 1178 -4.41 -46.99 6.04
C LYS A 1178 -4.84 -45.71 5.33
N SER A 1179 -4.28 -45.48 4.14
CA SER A 1179 -4.58 -44.30 3.32
C SER A 1179 -6.03 -44.19 2.85
N ASP A 1180 -6.80 -45.29 2.86
CA ASP A 1180 -8.23 -45.31 2.52
C ASP A 1180 -9.04 -44.40 3.46
N LEU A 1181 -8.57 -44.23 4.70
CA LEU A 1181 -9.10 -43.28 5.67
C LEU A 1181 -9.15 -41.83 5.14
N LEU A 1182 -8.17 -41.45 4.32
CA LEU A 1182 -8.09 -40.13 3.69
C LEU A 1182 -9.15 -39.93 2.58
N LEU A 1183 -9.85 -40.98 2.16
CA LEU A 1183 -10.88 -40.90 1.12
C LEU A 1183 -12.26 -40.57 1.70
N TYR A 1184 -12.59 -41.05 2.90
CA TYR A 1184 -13.84 -40.71 3.57
C TYR A 1184 -13.97 -39.19 3.80
N SER A 1185 -15.19 -38.67 3.69
CA SER A 1185 -15.45 -37.24 3.85
C SER A 1185 -15.15 -36.79 5.28
N LEU A 1186 -14.19 -35.88 5.44
CA LEU A 1186 -13.78 -35.37 6.76
C LEU A 1186 -14.98 -34.83 7.55
N GLN A 1187 -15.81 -34.03 6.89
CA GLN A 1187 -16.95 -33.35 7.52
C GLN A 1187 -18.24 -34.20 7.56
N LYS A 1188 -18.45 -35.12 6.60
CA LYS A 1188 -19.70 -35.90 6.52
C LYS A 1188 -19.63 -37.30 7.16
N ARG A 1189 -18.44 -37.88 7.31
CA ARG A 1189 -18.29 -39.24 7.88
C ARG A 1189 -17.23 -39.31 8.98
N VAL A 1190 -16.04 -38.73 8.78
CA VAL A 1190 -14.94 -38.86 9.77
C VAL A 1190 -15.27 -38.13 11.07
N ILE A 1191 -15.53 -36.82 11.02
CA ILE A 1191 -15.83 -36.01 12.23
C ILE A 1191 -17.13 -36.42 12.92
N PRO A 1192 -18.27 -36.67 12.23
CA PRO A 1192 -19.51 -37.09 12.91
C PRO A 1192 -19.36 -38.42 13.65
N ARG A 1193 -18.78 -39.44 13.00
CA ARG A 1193 -18.57 -40.75 13.65
C ARG A 1193 -17.52 -40.68 14.76
N PHE A 1194 -16.46 -39.87 14.61
CA PHE A 1194 -15.49 -39.61 15.69
C PHE A 1194 -16.19 -39.01 16.91
N ARG A 1195 -17.03 -37.98 16.72
CA ARG A 1195 -17.76 -37.32 17.81
C ARG A 1195 -18.74 -38.24 18.53
N VAL A 1196 -19.46 -39.10 17.81
CA VAL A 1196 -20.30 -40.14 18.43
C VAL A 1196 -19.44 -41.10 19.26
N THR A 1197 -18.32 -41.58 18.70
CA THR A 1197 -17.40 -42.50 19.39
C THR A 1197 -16.86 -41.88 20.69
N GLU A 1198 -16.39 -40.63 20.65
CA GLU A 1198 -15.88 -39.92 21.83
C GLU A 1198 -16.99 -39.57 22.84
N MET A 1199 -18.21 -39.22 22.39
CA MET A 1199 -19.33 -38.96 23.30
C MET A 1199 -19.76 -40.22 24.07
N LEU A 1200 -19.81 -41.37 23.42
CA LEU A 1200 -20.10 -42.64 24.07
C LEU A 1200 -19.04 -43.00 25.10
N LYS A 1201 -17.75 -42.76 24.81
CA LYS A 1201 -16.66 -42.93 25.80
C LYS A 1201 -16.83 -41.99 26.99
N LEU A 1202 -17.08 -40.69 26.74
CA LEU A 1202 -17.26 -39.68 27.77
C LEU A 1202 -18.47 -39.92 28.68
N LYS A 1203 -19.49 -40.62 28.18
CA LYS A 1203 -20.68 -41.06 28.94
C LYS A 1203 -20.53 -42.46 29.56
N GLY A 1204 -19.38 -43.13 29.41
CA GLY A 1204 -19.15 -44.49 29.91
C GLY A 1204 -19.85 -45.62 29.13
N LEU A 1205 -20.55 -45.30 28.03
CA LEU A 1205 -21.36 -46.24 27.24
C LEU A 1205 -20.58 -46.96 26.12
N TRP A 1206 -19.26 -46.74 26.03
CA TRP A 1206 -18.43 -47.31 24.96
C TRP A 1206 -17.78 -48.65 25.35
N THR A 1207 -18.29 -49.76 24.82
CA THR A 1207 -17.82 -51.14 25.09
C THR A 1207 -16.44 -51.51 24.52
N GLY A 1208 -15.68 -50.54 23.99
CA GLY A 1208 -14.24 -50.68 23.69
C GLY A 1208 -13.86 -51.39 22.40
N GLN A 1209 -14.59 -52.44 21.99
CA GLN A 1209 -14.10 -53.44 21.03
C GLN A 1209 -13.90 -52.95 19.58
N ALA A 1210 -14.63 -51.93 19.11
CA ALA A 1210 -14.57 -51.49 17.71
C ALA A 1210 -13.43 -50.48 17.44
N LYS A 1211 -12.43 -50.87 16.65
CA LYS A 1211 -11.34 -49.96 16.21
C LYS A 1211 -11.88 -48.87 15.29
N PHE A 1212 -11.47 -47.61 15.47
CA PHE A 1212 -12.06 -46.46 14.74
C PHE A 1212 -11.95 -46.54 13.19
N SER A 1213 -10.97 -47.26 12.64
CA SER A 1213 -10.92 -47.55 11.20
C SER A 1213 -12.08 -48.43 10.69
N TYR A 1214 -12.58 -49.37 11.50
CA TYR A 1214 -13.79 -50.15 11.21
C TYR A 1214 -15.05 -49.27 11.32
N ILE A 1215 -15.11 -48.42 12.35
CA ILE A 1215 -16.19 -47.45 12.56
C ILE A 1215 -16.36 -46.51 11.36
N LEU A 1216 -15.30 -46.26 10.57
CA LEU A 1216 -15.37 -45.46 9.35
C LEU A 1216 -15.72 -46.26 8.07
N SER A 1217 -15.48 -47.58 8.03
CA SER A 1217 -15.71 -48.39 6.83
C SER A 1217 -17.18 -48.85 6.70
N ILE A 1218 -17.83 -49.20 7.81
CA ILE A 1218 -19.23 -49.70 7.83
C ILE A 1218 -20.25 -48.71 7.21
N THR A 1219 -21.41 -49.22 6.79
CA THR A 1219 -22.51 -48.41 6.22
C THR A 1219 -23.05 -47.42 7.25
N ASP A 1220 -23.74 -46.36 6.78
CA ASP A 1220 -24.30 -45.35 7.69
C ASP A 1220 -25.49 -45.91 8.49
N THR A 1221 -26.32 -46.78 7.90
CA THR A 1221 -27.37 -47.55 8.60
C THR A 1221 -26.78 -48.41 9.72
N LYS A 1222 -25.79 -49.25 9.41
CA LYS A 1222 -25.18 -50.15 10.40
C LYS A 1222 -24.41 -49.42 11.49
N PHE A 1223 -23.85 -48.25 11.18
CA PHE A 1223 -23.30 -47.36 12.20
C PHE A 1223 -24.38 -46.78 13.13
N ILE A 1224 -25.53 -46.37 12.60
CA ILE A 1224 -26.66 -45.85 13.36
C ILE A 1224 -27.27 -46.96 14.25
N GLU A 1225 -27.51 -48.15 13.69
CA GLU A 1225 -28.04 -49.32 14.38
C GLU A 1225 -27.14 -49.81 15.52
N GLN A 1226 -25.82 -49.83 15.32
CA GLN A 1226 -24.88 -50.38 16.31
C GLN A 1226 -24.38 -49.36 17.35
N PHE A 1227 -24.36 -48.06 17.03
CA PHE A 1227 -23.69 -47.05 17.87
C PHE A 1227 -24.52 -45.79 18.17
N VAL A 1228 -25.76 -45.67 17.66
CA VAL A 1228 -26.61 -44.50 17.98
C VAL A 1228 -27.98 -44.90 18.48
N LEU A 1229 -28.72 -45.78 17.79
CA LEU A 1229 -30.05 -46.21 18.23
C LEU A 1229 -30.08 -46.87 19.62
N PRO A 1230 -29.10 -47.72 20.03
CA PRO A 1230 -29.07 -48.32 21.37
C PRO A 1230 -28.83 -47.32 22.51
N HIS A 1231 -28.45 -46.07 22.18
CA HIS A 1231 -28.13 -45.02 23.15
C HIS A 1231 -28.90 -43.71 22.87
N LYS A 1232 -29.86 -43.71 21.93
CA LYS A 1232 -30.58 -42.52 21.44
C LYS A 1232 -31.39 -41.79 22.52
N GLU A 1233 -31.82 -42.52 23.56
CA GLU A 1233 -32.63 -42.01 24.67
C GLU A 1233 -31.73 -41.56 25.83
N ASN A 1234 -30.66 -42.30 26.12
CA ASN A 1234 -29.67 -41.98 27.15
C ASN A 1234 -28.72 -40.82 26.74
N VAL A 1235 -28.51 -40.61 25.44
CA VAL A 1235 -27.68 -39.54 24.87
C VAL A 1235 -28.35 -38.98 23.60
N PRO A 1236 -29.40 -38.14 23.73
CA PRO A 1236 -30.13 -37.59 22.59
C PRO A 1236 -29.26 -36.81 21.60
N GLU A 1237 -28.16 -36.21 22.07
CA GLU A 1237 -27.26 -35.41 21.23
C GLU A 1237 -26.61 -36.20 20.08
N LEU A 1238 -26.55 -37.54 20.18
CA LEU A 1238 -25.99 -38.41 19.13
C LEU A 1238 -26.77 -38.27 17.80
N LEU A 1239 -28.09 -38.09 17.86
CA LEU A 1239 -28.93 -37.89 16.67
C LEU A 1239 -28.66 -36.53 16.03
N ASP A 1240 -28.42 -35.47 16.81
CA ASP A 1240 -28.11 -34.13 16.29
C ASP A 1240 -26.69 -34.01 15.76
N ILE A 1241 -25.72 -34.71 16.36
CA ILE A 1241 -24.36 -34.88 15.80
C ILE A 1241 -24.42 -35.48 14.38
N LEU A 1242 -25.34 -36.43 14.13
CA LEU A 1242 -25.56 -36.99 12.80
C LEU A 1242 -26.34 -36.07 11.86
N ARG A 1243 -27.46 -35.47 12.31
CA ARG A 1243 -28.26 -34.51 11.50
C ARG A 1243 -27.38 -33.37 10.97
N ALA A 1244 -26.46 -32.86 11.79
CA ALA A 1244 -25.49 -31.83 11.39
C ALA A 1244 -24.50 -32.27 10.30
N GLY A 1245 -24.13 -33.57 10.26
CA GLY A 1245 -23.24 -34.14 9.25
C GLY A 1245 -23.87 -34.26 7.85
N PHE A 1246 -25.16 -34.63 7.78
CA PHE A 1246 -25.82 -34.95 6.51
C PHE A 1246 -26.40 -33.74 5.77
N ARG A 1247 -26.89 -32.69 6.47
CA ARG A 1247 -27.58 -31.53 5.86
C ARG A 1247 -26.80 -30.77 4.77
N ASN A 1248 -25.48 -30.94 4.66
CA ASN A 1248 -24.65 -30.35 3.60
C ASN A 1248 -24.72 -31.13 2.26
N SER A 1249 -25.89 -31.57 1.80
CA SER A 1249 -26.06 -32.43 0.61
C SER A 1249 -27.22 -32.13 -0.34
N ALA A 1250 -27.95 -31.05 -0.11
CA ALA A 1250 -28.74 -30.35 -1.14
C ALA A 1250 -27.87 -29.25 -1.77
#